data_AF-A0A2B7VAW4-F1
#
_entry.id   AF-A0A2B7VAW4-F1
#
_cell.length_a   1.000
_cell.length_b   1.000
_cell.length_c   1.000
_cell.angle_alpha   90.00
_cell.angle_beta   90.00
_cell.angle_gamma   90.00
#
_symmetry.space_group_name_H-M   'P 1'
#
loop_
_entity.id
_entity.type
_entity.pdbx_description
1 polymer ?
#
loop_
_entity_poly.entity_id
_entity_poly.type
_entity_poly.pdbx_seq_one_letter_code
_entity_poly.pdbx_strand_id
1 'polypeptide(L)'
;MINKQVGGLLMNQTDVRNAINVAELEGVKKVRERYPDMKVSDFPNRDIVISNTELHATLQPLLNRPIYTGISGTHMIENKHFLRQTSNSDLQNITLAECQDLYGNVNPQKSLDIDPESGLAASLGIISFLLSISNPVAAAVAGIASVIVPILWPTAVQDPNVVWQSMMANAEALIDAKLDQVVKNTAIRKLDGLKDVMNEYYKAITRLQNNPTDPVEQMAVRSQYDTLDSLFRYSMPQFSVENYELQLLPVYTEAANLHLLLIRDAVNYGSQWGMTQAKLDEEYSDLKERTNVYTNYCVHWFNTGLQRLASTTSPSYKPANMWDCTKYPWVAYNQSDWSARNPSRNCNSTLLTSTCDEQTNKYHLAENSGGMGSYRDSKGEYQGLENWNLYNDFRRDMTIMVLDIISVWPTYDPKLYPMGIKSELTRTLYTPIRGTTYRSDGNQNTLSAIENRMIQQPGLFTWLDGLSFQQINIPGDWVWSAGDLLTGGSQYRNYTLGNSFENQFGKTGTLPIRTVDLPPNSPITKVITRQWFEPREIELYKGNTHTFTLGTITERYPFFTEGCSGYPKTCIYDPARRENQVPKAVDPYNPSAPMTQWKDSHLLSYFKYEPIRSDSPFGYPDEGQIGAVAFGWTHTGVDPNNLIDPGKITQIPAVKGYQLGGNAKVVPGPGSTGGDLVQLVPGGVMFIRVTGQVQKGYQLRIRYASTGTNRLFVDRYMDGSSEADYTVPVNLPPTYSGESLNFNSFGYATMEEPLPPLIDTSSATWKMEFSNFGNSPIIIDKIEFIPIEGSVEEFEADQGLEKARKAVNALYTSDAKNALKLNVTDYAVDQAANLVECISEDFHAQEKMILLDQIRVAKRLSQARNLLHHGDFESPDWSGENGWKTSHHVSVRADIPIFKGRYLHMSGATSTQFSSNTYPTYVYQKVDESKLKSYTRYLVRGFVGNSKDLELLVERYGKDVHVEMDVPSDITYSLPMNECGGFDRCKPASYPTRPPHTCTCKENAVAHTDCLCQDKGNRTSTNRDSNVPTDSAVYTNEFHAHQSCGCRNKNSDMYQSGTHPQKSCGCKDPHVFTYHIDTGCVDMEENLGLFFALKIASESGVANIDNLEIIEVQPLTGEALARVKKREQKWKQEMAQKRL
;
A
#
# COMPACT_ATOMS: atom_id res chain seq x y z
N MET A 1 14.47 37.41 51.16
CA MET A 1 15.18 38.68 51.36
C MET A 1 16.10 38.93 50.16
N ILE A 2 15.75 39.96 49.36
CA ILE A 2 16.59 40.94 48.63
C ILE A 2 17.80 40.46 47.77
N ASN A 3 17.60 40.56 46.44
CA ASN A 3 18.45 41.08 45.34
C ASN A 3 20.00 41.17 45.43
N LYS A 4 20.68 40.68 44.38
CA LYS A 4 21.51 41.50 43.46
C LYS A 4 21.84 40.83 42.10
N GLN A 5 21.87 41.66 41.05
CA GLN A 5 21.96 41.46 39.59
C GLN A 5 23.31 40.90 39.04
N VAL A 6 23.28 40.05 37.99
CA VAL A 6 23.55 40.25 36.53
C VAL A 6 24.97 40.71 36.14
N GLY A 7 25.59 39.99 35.18
CA GLY A 7 26.77 40.45 34.44
C GLY A 7 27.43 39.42 33.50
N GLY A 8 26.69 38.82 32.56
CA GLY A 8 27.26 38.07 31.43
C GLY A 8 27.30 38.97 30.18
N LEU A 9 28.49 39.44 29.79
CA LEU A 9 28.70 40.31 28.63
C LEU A 9 28.56 39.52 27.32
N LEU A 10 27.46 39.71 26.61
CA LEU A 10 27.36 39.48 25.17
C LEU A 10 28.15 40.59 24.45
N MET A 11 29.10 40.22 23.59
CA MET A 11 29.69 41.17 22.63
C MET A 11 28.58 41.66 21.68
N ASN A 12 28.40 42.96 21.60
CA ASN A 12 27.45 43.58 20.69
C ASN A 12 27.93 43.40 19.23
N GLN A 13 27.02 43.12 18.29
CA GLN A 13 27.28 43.09 16.85
C GLN A 13 28.03 44.33 16.33
N THR A 14 27.89 45.47 16.99
CA THR A 14 28.66 46.70 16.70
C THR A 14 30.17 46.51 16.89
N ASP A 15 30.60 45.78 17.91
CA ASP A 15 32.03 45.59 18.22
C ASP A 15 32.70 44.62 17.21
N VAL A 16 31.97 43.58 16.79
CA VAL A 16 32.41 42.64 15.75
C VAL A 16 32.50 43.33 14.39
N ARG A 17 31.52 44.18 14.06
CA ARG A 17 31.51 44.95 12.80
C ARG A 17 32.60 46.02 12.77
N ASN A 18 32.92 46.64 13.91
CA ASN A 18 34.03 47.57 14.03
C ASN A 18 35.39 46.86 13.88
N ALA A 19 35.55 45.65 14.43
CA ALA A 19 36.77 44.86 14.26
C ALA A 19 37.02 44.45 12.80
N ILE A 20 35.96 44.07 12.07
CA ILE A 20 36.03 43.73 10.64
C ILE A 20 36.41 44.96 9.79
N ASN A 21 35.77 46.10 10.05
CA ASN A 21 36.07 47.35 9.33
C ASN A 21 37.51 47.83 9.55
N VAL A 22 38.05 47.66 10.76
CA VAL A 22 39.45 48.01 11.08
C VAL A 22 40.42 47.06 10.37
N ALA A 23 40.13 45.75 10.34
CA ALA A 23 40.95 44.77 9.63
C ALA A 23 40.98 45.02 8.10
N GLU A 24 39.85 45.40 7.51
CA GLU A 24 39.76 45.80 6.09
C GLU A 24 40.55 47.09 5.81
N LEU A 25 40.45 48.10 6.69
CA LEU A 25 41.18 49.36 6.57
C LEU A 25 42.71 49.17 6.68
N GLU A 26 43.18 48.35 7.61
CA GLU A 26 44.62 48.07 7.79
C GLU A 26 45.18 47.23 6.62
N GLY A 27 44.39 46.30 6.08
CA GLY A 27 44.72 45.53 4.88
C GLY A 27 44.89 46.42 3.65
N VAL A 28 43.95 47.35 3.44
CA VAL A 28 44.03 48.35 2.36
C VAL A 28 45.23 49.29 2.54
N LYS A 29 45.56 49.65 3.78
CA LYS A 29 46.70 50.54 4.10
C LYS A 29 48.05 49.89 3.78
N LYS A 30 48.25 48.62 4.15
CA LYS A 30 49.47 47.86 3.83
C LYS A 30 49.63 47.56 2.33
N VAL A 31 48.53 47.36 1.61
CA VAL A 31 48.54 47.23 0.14
C VAL A 31 48.95 48.54 -0.53
N ARG A 32 48.50 49.69 -0.01
CA ARG A 32 48.95 51.03 -0.46
C ARG A 32 50.42 51.32 -0.19
N GLU A 33 50.96 50.86 0.93
CA GLU A 33 52.39 51.02 1.24
C GLU A 33 53.29 50.15 0.35
N ARG A 34 52.80 48.97 -0.07
CA ARG A 34 53.55 48.04 -0.94
C ARG A 34 53.47 48.39 -2.43
N TYR A 35 52.41 49.06 -2.87
CA TYR A 35 52.19 49.48 -4.26
C TYR A 35 51.71 50.95 -4.33
N PRO A 36 52.61 51.92 -4.05
CA PRO A 36 52.24 53.32 -3.84
C PRO A 36 51.66 54.04 -5.07
N ASP A 37 51.93 53.52 -6.27
CA ASP A 37 51.52 54.15 -7.54
C ASP A 37 50.23 53.57 -8.14
N MET A 38 49.61 52.56 -7.52
CA MET A 38 48.36 51.95 -8.00
C MET A 38 47.12 52.55 -7.33
N LYS A 39 46.06 52.78 -8.11
CA LYS A 39 44.77 53.27 -7.58
C LYS A 39 43.95 52.08 -7.09
N VAL A 40 43.13 52.29 -6.06
CA VAL A 40 42.27 51.25 -5.44
C VAL A 40 41.33 50.59 -6.46
N SER A 41 41.01 51.30 -7.55
CA SER A 41 40.23 50.80 -8.68
C SER A 41 40.85 49.64 -9.45
N ASP A 42 42.15 49.38 -9.27
CA ASP A 42 42.93 48.46 -10.11
C ASP A 42 43.06 47.05 -9.51
N PHE A 43 42.48 46.82 -8.32
CA PHE A 43 42.53 45.56 -7.56
C PHE A 43 41.44 44.48 -7.80
N PRO A 44 40.40 44.60 -8.66
CA PRO A 44 39.30 43.62 -8.68
C PRO A 44 39.64 42.17 -9.07
N ASN A 45 40.82 41.89 -9.64
CA ASN A 45 41.12 40.59 -10.26
C ASN A 45 42.44 39.92 -9.78
N ARG A 46 42.86 40.10 -8.52
CA ARG A 46 43.94 39.27 -7.95
C ARG A 46 43.57 38.74 -6.57
N ASP A 47 43.58 37.42 -6.43
CA ASP A 47 43.45 36.73 -5.15
C ASP A 47 44.63 37.08 -4.23
N ILE A 48 44.41 37.99 -3.27
CA ILE A 48 45.37 38.26 -2.20
C ILE A 48 45.03 37.32 -1.04
N VAL A 49 45.77 36.22 -0.92
CA VAL A 49 45.66 35.29 0.20
C VAL A 49 46.50 35.82 1.36
N ILE A 50 45.86 36.32 2.42
CA ILE A 50 46.52 36.62 3.70
C ILE A 50 46.44 35.34 4.55
N SER A 51 47.57 34.88 5.07
CA SER A 51 47.60 33.66 5.88
C SER A 51 46.90 33.85 7.23
N ASN A 52 46.21 32.83 7.73
CA ASN A 52 45.57 32.85 9.06
C ASN A 52 46.55 33.26 10.18
N THR A 53 47.84 32.97 10.01
CA THR A 53 48.92 33.30 10.94
C THR A 53 49.18 34.81 11.04
N GLU A 54 49.09 35.54 9.92
CA GLU A 54 49.26 37.01 9.90
C GLU A 54 48.04 37.74 10.47
N LEU A 55 46.83 37.20 10.27
CA LEU A 55 45.61 37.72 10.88
C LEU A 55 45.64 37.52 12.41
N HIS A 56 46.12 36.37 12.88
CA HIS A 56 46.25 36.07 14.31
C HIS A 56 47.29 36.94 15.01
N ALA A 57 48.43 37.22 14.37
CA ALA A 57 49.47 38.10 14.92
C ALA A 57 49.01 39.57 15.04
N THR A 58 48.07 40.00 14.18
CA THR A 58 47.55 41.37 14.16
C THR A 58 46.46 41.60 15.22
N LEU A 59 45.70 40.56 15.58
CA LEU A 59 44.59 40.64 16.55
C LEU A 59 45.03 40.42 18.01
N GLN A 60 46.20 39.84 18.25
CA GLN A 60 46.75 39.53 19.57
C GLN A 60 46.84 40.72 20.56
N PRO A 61 47.22 41.95 20.15
CA PRO A 61 47.31 43.07 21.09
C PRO A 61 45.93 43.62 21.54
N LEU A 62 44.84 43.30 20.83
CA LEU A 62 43.51 43.90 21.04
C LEU A 62 42.56 43.02 21.86
N LEU A 63 42.89 41.73 22.06
CA LEU A 63 42.00 40.75 22.67
C LEU A 63 42.71 40.01 23.81
N ASN A 64 42.79 40.65 24.98
CA ASN A 64 43.28 40.02 26.21
C ASN A 64 42.23 39.04 26.82
N ARG A 65 41.82 38.00 26.08
CA ARG A 65 41.15 36.77 26.56
C ARG A 65 41.10 35.69 25.47
N PRO A 66 41.32 34.40 25.79
CA PRO A 66 41.43 33.34 24.78
C PRO A 66 40.06 32.93 24.27
N ILE A 67 39.86 32.96 22.95
CA ILE A 67 38.72 32.33 22.28
C ILE A 67 39.25 31.18 21.42
N TYR A 68 38.73 29.99 21.67
CA TYR A 68 38.92 28.79 20.86
C TYR A 68 37.86 28.71 19.75
N THR A 69 38.25 28.01 18.67
CA THR A 69 37.48 27.45 17.55
C THR A 69 37.01 28.36 16.40
N GLY A 70 37.80 28.33 15.31
CA GLY A 70 37.41 27.76 14.01
C GLY A 70 36.26 28.40 13.23
N ILE A 71 36.58 29.28 12.28
CA ILE A 71 35.71 29.64 11.17
C ILE A 71 36.41 29.20 9.88
N SER A 72 35.78 28.30 9.13
CA SER A 72 36.10 27.96 7.73
C SER A 72 35.02 28.57 6.83
N GLY A 73 35.43 29.06 5.65
CA GLY A 73 34.69 29.94 4.73
C GLY A 73 33.31 29.44 4.25
N THR A 74 32.50 30.28 3.61
CA THR A 74 32.74 30.77 2.23
C THR A 74 31.99 32.08 1.89
N HIS A 75 32.63 32.87 1.00
CA HIS A 75 32.11 33.88 0.05
C HIS A 75 31.00 34.86 0.45
N MET A 76 31.38 36.15 0.57
CA MET A 76 30.68 37.28 -0.08
C MET A 76 31.69 38.38 -0.42
N ILE A 77 31.92 38.62 -1.73
CA ILE A 77 32.37 39.93 -2.21
C ILE A 77 31.20 40.49 -3.02
N GLU A 78 30.34 41.27 -2.35
CA GLU A 78 29.39 42.15 -3.03
C GLU A 78 30.16 43.37 -3.53
N ASN A 79 30.17 43.54 -4.85
CA ASN A 79 30.75 44.69 -5.54
C ASN A 79 29.97 45.98 -5.20
N LYS A 80 30.42 46.73 -4.18
CA LYS A 80 29.88 48.06 -3.82
C LYS A 80 30.48 49.21 -4.64
N HIS A 81 30.39 49.15 -5.97
CA HIS A 81 30.80 50.28 -6.81
C HIS A 81 29.79 50.59 -7.91
N PHE A 82 28.63 51.17 -7.55
CA PHE A 82 27.74 51.84 -8.50
C PHE A 82 27.04 53.12 -7.96
N LEU A 83 27.66 53.84 -7.00
CA LEU A 83 27.17 55.16 -6.53
C LEU A 83 28.19 56.28 -6.74
N ARG A 84 28.79 56.39 -7.92
CA ARG A 84 29.44 57.63 -8.37
C ARG A 84 29.20 57.86 -9.84
N GLN A 85 27.99 58.26 -10.19
CA GLN A 85 27.69 59.14 -11.33
C GLN A 85 26.19 59.48 -11.35
N THR A 86 25.73 60.27 -10.37
CA THR A 86 24.47 60.99 -10.50
C THR A 86 24.67 62.41 -9.99
N SER A 87 24.54 63.36 -10.91
CA SER A 87 24.47 64.80 -10.65
C SER A 87 23.06 65.14 -10.18
N ASN A 88 22.76 64.98 -8.89
CA ASN A 88 21.57 65.56 -8.28
C ASN A 88 21.95 66.14 -6.92
N SER A 89 21.70 67.44 -6.74
CA SER A 89 22.14 68.27 -5.61
C SER A 89 21.45 67.98 -4.28
N ASP A 90 20.43 67.11 -4.25
CA ASP A 90 19.60 66.92 -3.06
C ASP A 90 20.02 65.72 -2.19
N LEU A 91 21.00 64.91 -2.63
CA LEU A 91 21.51 63.74 -1.89
C LEU A 91 22.79 64.02 -1.08
N GLN A 92 23.29 65.27 -1.06
CA GLN A 92 24.51 65.63 -0.32
C GLN A 92 24.26 66.00 1.15
N ASN A 93 23.00 66.15 1.58
CA ASN A 93 22.66 66.69 2.90
C ASN A 93 21.90 65.74 3.84
N ILE A 94 21.82 64.43 3.54
CA ILE A 94 21.30 63.47 4.51
C ILE A 94 22.43 63.06 5.45
N THR A 95 22.24 63.34 6.74
CA THR A 95 23.17 62.92 7.79
C THR A 95 22.98 61.42 8.12
N LEU A 96 24.04 60.77 8.63
CA LEU A 96 24.00 59.36 9.03
C LEU A 96 22.90 59.06 10.07
N ALA A 97 22.53 60.06 10.88
CA ALA A 97 21.45 59.98 11.86
C ALA A 97 20.05 59.95 11.19
N GLU A 98 19.83 60.74 10.14
CA GLU A 98 18.57 60.72 9.36
C GLU A 98 18.40 59.41 8.56
N CYS A 99 19.52 58.79 8.17
CA CYS A 99 19.52 57.45 7.56
C CYS A 99 19.17 56.35 8.58
N GLN A 100 19.53 56.52 9.86
CA GLN A 100 19.20 55.57 10.93
C GLN A 100 17.73 55.67 11.37
N ASP A 101 17.12 56.87 11.37
CA ASP A 101 15.69 57.04 11.65
C ASP A 101 14.79 56.42 10.55
N LEU A 102 15.25 56.42 9.29
CA LEU A 102 14.57 55.73 8.18
C LEU A 102 14.60 54.19 8.29
N TYR A 103 15.60 53.62 8.99
CA TYR A 103 15.70 52.19 9.29
C TYR A 103 15.16 51.81 10.69
N GLY A 104 14.84 52.80 11.54
CA GLY A 104 14.55 52.62 12.96
C GLY A 104 13.08 52.33 13.33
N ASN A 105 12.13 52.50 12.41
CA ASN A 105 10.70 52.25 12.66
C ASN A 105 10.21 50.87 12.21
N VAL A 106 11.06 49.84 12.31
CA VAL A 106 10.61 48.44 12.30
C VAL A 106 10.44 48.01 13.75
N ASN A 107 9.18 47.98 14.20
CA ASN A 107 8.73 47.51 15.50
C ASN A 107 9.45 46.20 15.91
N PRO A 108 10.28 46.15 16.97
CA PRO A 108 10.94 44.94 17.44
C PRO A 108 9.96 44.10 18.27
N GLN A 109 8.88 43.67 17.63
CA GLN A 109 8.07 42.52 18.02
C GLN A 109 7.75 41.72 16.75
N LYS A 110 8.79 41.40 15.96
CA LYS A 110 8.68 40.28 15.02
C LYS A 110 8.79 39.02 15.86
N SER A 111 7.72 38.22 15.92
CA SER A 111 7.81 36.82 16.34
C SER A 111 9.01 36.20 15.61
N LEU A 112 9.80 35.33 16.25
CA LEU A 112 10.72 34.48 15.51
C LEU A 112 9.92 33.85 14.36
N ASP A 113 10.25 34.20 13.11
CA ASP A 113 9.56 33.67 11.94
C ASP A 113 9.81 32.15 11.96
N ILE A 114 8.78 31.37 12.29
CA ILE A 114 8.86 29.90 12.32
C ILE A 114 9.14 29.45 10.88
N ASP A 115 10.30 28.84 10.67
CA ASP A 115 10.67 28.30 9.36
C ASP A 115 9.73 27.12 9.00
N PRO A 116 8.91 27.23 7.94
CA PRO A 116 8.00 26.16 7.52
C PRO A 116 8.72 24.93 6.94
N GLU A 117 10.01 25.02 6.61
CA GLU A 117 10.78 23.88 6.09
C GLU A 117 11.17 22.87 7.18
N SER A 118 11.28 23.32 8.43
CA SER A 118 11.66 22.47 9.56
C SER A 118 10.69 21.29 9.76
N GLY A 119 9.37 21.51 9.63
CA GLY A 119 8.36 20.45 9.71
C GLY A 119 8.42 19.43 8.56
N LEU A 120 8.68 19.91 7.34
CA LEU A 120 8.86 19.05 6.16
C LEU A 120 10.12 18.19 6.29
N ALA A 121 11.24 18.80 6.68
CA ALA A 121 12.50 18.10 6.86
C ALA A 121 12.44 17.04 7.98
N ALA A 122 11.73 17.34 9.07
CA ALA A 122 11.46 16.39 10.14
C ALA A 122 10.65 15.19 9.64
N SER A 123 9.55 15.43 8.90
CA SER A 123 8.72 14.37 8.32
C SER A 123 9.52 13.48 7.35
N LEU A 124 10.38 14.09 6.53
CA LEU A 124 11.29 13.37 5.62
C LEU A 124 12.33 12.52 6.37
N GLY A 125 12.83 13.02 7.51
CA GLY A 125 13.70 12.24 8.39
C GLY A 125 12.97 11.04 9.00
N ILE A 126 11.76 11.28 9.54
CA ILE A 126 10.93 10.23 10.14
C ILE A 126 10.61 9.14 9.13
N ILE A 127 10.12 9.48 7.93
CA ILE A 127 9.81 8.46 6.92
C ILE A 127 11.06 7.73 6.42
N SER A 128 12.19 8.42 6.25
CA SER A 128 13.47 7.78 5.88
C SER A 128 13.90 6.74 6.92
N PHE A 129 13.69 7.05 8.21
CA PHE A 129 13.92 6.10 9.29
C PHE A 129 12.95 4.92 9.21
N LEU A 130 11.64 5.18 9.12
CA LEU A 130 10.59 4.15 9.09
C LEU A 130 10.77 3.15 7.94
N LEU A 131 11.20 3.61 6.76
CA LEU A 131 11.50 2.75 5.60
C LEU A 131 12.75 1.87 5.80
N SER A 132 13.63 2.22 6.74
CA SER A 132 14.91 1.52 6.98
C SER A 132 14.86 0.46 8.10
N ILE A 133 13.72 0.34 8.80
CA ILE A 133 13.60 -0.46 10.03
C ILE A 133 13.80 -1.96 9.79
N SER A 134 14.76 -2.56 10.50
CA SER A 134 14.83 -4.00 10.74
C SER A 134 14.03 -4.37 12.00
N ASN A 135 13.06 -5.29 11.89
CA ASN A 135 12.27 -5.88 12.96
C ASN A 135 12.80 -7.31 13.23
N PRO A 136 12.75 -7.85 14.47
CA PRO A 136 12.69 -7.08 15.71
C PRO A 136 13.80 -6.03 15.74
N VAL A 137 13.49 -4.84 16.25
CA VAL A 137 14.49 -3.77 16.42
C VAL A 137 15.44 -4.18 17.53
N ALA A 138 16.39 -5.06 17.24
CA ALA A 138 17.32 -5.62 18.23
C ALA A 138 18.18 -4.56 18.95
N ALA A 139 18.15 -3.29 18.49
CA ALA A 139 18.98 -2.21 18.98
C ALA A 139 18.24 -1.07 19.71
N ALA A 140 16.90 -0.97 19.63
CA ALA A 140 16.17 0.14 20.25
C ALA A 140 15.65 -0.26 21.64
N VAL A 141 16.43 0.07 22.66
CA VAL A 141 16.15 -0.07 24.10
C VAL A 141 14.73 0.41 24.48
N ALA A 142 14.09 1.31 23.73
CA ALA A 142 12.77 1.87 24.04
C ALA A 142 11.77 1.88 22.86
N GLY A 143 11.97 1.02 21.86
CA GLY A 143 11.10 0.94 20.66
C GLY A 143 11.40 2.00 19.60
N ILE A 144 10.71 1.94 18.46
CA ILE A 144 10.93 2.80 17.28
C ILE A 144 10.68 4.28 17.60
N ALA A 145 9.70 4.54 18.45
CA ALA A 145 9.29 5.88 18.83
C ALA A 145 10.41 6.67 19.55
N SER A 146 11.38 6.00 20.18
CA SER A 146 12.50 6.68 20.86
C SER A 146 13.45 7.40 19.89
N VAL A 147 13.47 7.02 18.62
CA VAL A 147 14.25 7.70 17.55
C VAL A 147 13.45 8.87 16.97
N ILE A 148 12.12 8.73 16.88
CA ILE A 148 11.23 9.75 16.31
C ILE A 148 11.02 10.93 17.27
N VAL A 149 10.89 10.67 18.57
CA VAL A 149 10.63 11.71 19.58
C VAL A 149 11.67 12.84 19.55
N PRO A 150 13.00 12.58 19.49
CA PRO A 150 14.01 13.64 19.35
C PRO A 150 13.93 14.46 18.05
N ILE A 151 13.35 13.92 16.98
CA ILE A 151 13.11 14.65 15.72
C ILE A 151 11.93 15.62 15.89
N LEU A 152 10.84 15.17 16.54
CA LEU A 152 9.64 15.97 16.78
C LEU A 152 9.82 17.01 17.90
N TRP A 153 10.72 16.75 18.86
CA TRP A 153 11.08 17.66 19.93
C TRP A 153 12.61 17.85 20.04
N PRO A 154 13.22 18.57 19.09
CA PRO A 154 14.66 18.80 19.08
C PRO A 154 15.12 19.57 20.33
N THR A 155 16.26 19.16 20.90
CA THR A 155 16.81 19.74 22.14
C THR A 155 17.86 20.82 21.90
N ALA A 156 18.43 20.90 20.69
CA ALA A 156 19.48 21.87 20.32
C ALA A 156 18.94 23.21 19.79
N VAL A 157 17.63 23.47 19.91
CA VAL A 157 16.95 24.69 19.45
C VAL A 157 16.33 25.46 20.61
N GLN A 158 16.04 26.75 20.40
CA GLN A 158 15.48 27.61 21.44
C GLN A 158 14.06 27.22 21.86
N ASP A 159 13.23 26.81 20.90
CA ASP A 159 11.86 26.32 21.15
C ASP A 159 11.77 24.83 20.81
N PRO A 160 11.63 23.93 21.82
CA PRO A 160 11.49 22.50 21.60
C PRO A 160 10.25 22.09 20.79
N ASN A 161 9.27 22.98 20.61
CA ASN A 161 8.05 22.73 19.84
C ASN A 161 8.10 23.30 18.42
N VAL A 162 9.27 23.78 17.97
CA VAL A 162 9.42 24.43 16.65
C VAL A 162 8.94 23.55 15.49
N VAL A 163 9.14 22.23 15.55
CA VAL A 163 8.73 21.29 14.49
C VAL A 163 7.21 21.21 14.40
N TRP A 164 6.52 21.02 15.52
CA TRP A 164 5.04 21.02 15.56
C TRP A 164 4.45 22.35 15.11
N GLN A 165 5.05 23.46 15.55
CA GLN A 165 4.62 24.79 15.14
C GLN A 165 4.85 25.04 13.65
N SER A 166 5.96 24.53 13.10
CA SER A 166 6.31 24.58 11.68
C SER A 166 5.33 23.78 10.83
N MET A 167 4.96 22.56 11.26
CA MET A 167 3.93 21.75 10.62
C MET A 167 2.57 22.47 10.55
N MET A 168 2.11 23.05 11.66
CA MET A 168 0.88 23.86 11.69
C MET A 168 1.00 25.09 10.78
N ALA A 169 2.13 25.82 10.84
CA ALA A 169 2.34 27.03 10.06
C ALA A 169 2.41 26.74 8.54
N ASN A 170 3.02 25.62 8.15
CA ASN A 170 3.03 25.15 6.77
C ASN A 170 1.58 24.86 6.31
N ALA A 171 0.82 24.06 7.06
CA ALA A 171 -0.56 23.74 6.71
C ALA A 171 -1.46 24.99 6.63
N GLU A 172 -1.32 25.96 7.55
CA GLU A 172 -2.00 27.26 7.48
C GLU A 172 -1.70 28.03 6.19
N ALA A 173 -0.42 28.04 5.78
CA ALA A 173 0.04 28.77 4.60
C ALA A 173 -0.47 28.12 3.29
N LEU A 174 -0.53 26.79 3.25
CA LEU A 174 -0.98 26.04 2.06
C LEU A 174 -2.46 26.27 1.72
N ILE A 175 -3.32 26.51 2.73
CA ILE A 175 -4.77 26.71 2.53
C ILE A 175 -5.23 28.15 2.79
N ASP A 176 -4.28 29.06 3.05
CA ASP A 176 -4.50 30.45 3.44
C ASP A 176 -5.60 30.62 4.51
N ALA A 177 -5.47 29.85 5.59
CA ALA A 177 -6.38 29.88 6.74
C ALA A 177 -5.60 29.71 8.04
N LYS A 178 -5.87 30.57 9.02
CA LYS A 178 -5.20 30.57 10.32
C LYS A 178 -5.90 29.70 11.35
N LEU A 179 -5.13 29.05 12.21
CA LEU A 179 -5.61 28.43 13.44
C LEU A 179 -5.95 29.53 14.45
N ASP A 180 -7.03 29.33 15.19
CA ASP A 180 -7.25 30.12 16.39
C ASP A 180 -6.13 29.87 17.40
N GLN A 181 -5.66 30.93 18.08
CA GLN A 181 -4.53 30.84 18.98
C GLN A 181 -4.80 29.90 20.16
N VAL A 182 -6.05 29.80 20.64
CA VAL A 182 -6.45 28.87 21.71
C VAL A 182 -6.34 27.43 21.21
N VAL A 183 -6.77 27.15 19.98
CA VAL A 183 -6.66 25.81 19.38
C VAL A 183 -5.18 25.43 19.22
N LYS A 184 -4.36 26.32 18.67
CA LYS A 184 -2.91 26.12 18.52
C LYS A 184 -2.24 25.85 19.86
N ASN A 185 -2.48 26.71 20.86
CA ASN A 185 -1.92 26.54 22.21
C ASN A 185 -2.39 25.23 22.87
N THR A 186 -3.66 24.86 22.69
CA THR A 186 -4.21 23.62 23.24
C THR A 186 -3.52 22.40 22.62
N ALA A 187 -3.36 22.37 21.30
CA ALA A 187 -2.65 21.30 20.61
C ALA A 187 -1.21 21.14 21.12
N ILE A 188 -0.44 22.25 21.20
CA ILE A 188 0.93 22.23 21.74
C ILE A 188 0.98 21.72 23.19
N ARG A 189 0.06 22.15 24.05
CA ARG A 189 0.04 21.71 25.46
C ARG A 189 -0.32 20.22 25.61
N LYS A 190 -1.15 19.67 24.71
CA LYS A 190 -1.43 18.23 24.67
C LYS A 190 -0.21 17.44 24.20
N LEU A 191 0.51 17.94 23.20
CA LEU A 191 1.78 17.36 22.72
C LEU A 191 2.86 17.37 23.82
N ASP A 192 3.01 18.47 24.57
CA ASP A 192 3.91 18.54 25.73
C ASP A 192 3.57 17.46 26.77
N GLY A 193 2.28 17.29 27.10
CA GLY A 193 1.83 16.26 28.03
C GLY A 193 2.13 14.84 27.54
N LEU A 194 1.93 14.57 26.25
CA LEU A 194 2.29 13.29 25.63
C LEU A 194 3.79 13.03 25.70
N LYS A 195 4.62 14.04 25.41
CA LYS A 195 6.08 13.96 25.53
C LYS A 195 6.52 13.59 26.93
N ASP A 196 5.96 14.24 27.94
CA ASP A 196 6.32 13.99 29.34
C ASP A 196 6.01 12.55 29.75
N VAL A 197 4.82 12.04 29.43
CA VAL A 197 4.43 10.65 29.75
C VAL A 197 5.22 9.64 28.92
N MET A 198 5.50 9.91 27.64
CA MET A 198 6.39 9.07 26.82
C MET A 198 7.78 8.92 27.43
N ASN A 199 8.35 10.01 27.96
CA ASN A 199 9.64 9.95 28.63
C ASN A 199 9.61 9.07 29.88
N GLU A 200 8.52 9.09 30.65
CA GLU A 200 8.35 8.20 31.81
C GLU A 200 8.16 6.73 31.40
N TYR A 201 7.41 6.48 30.33
CA TYR A 201 7.30 5.15 29.72
C TYR A 201 8.68 4.61 29.29
N TYR A 202 9.49 5.40 28.58
CA TYR A 202 10.84 4.99 28.16
C TYR A 202 11.77 4.72 29.35
N LYS A 203 11.69 5.53 30.41
CA LYS A 203 12.43 5.27 31.65
C LYS A 203 12.00 3.94 32.28
N ALA A 204 10.70 3.64 32.31
CA ALA A 204 10.19 2.37 32.85
C ALA A 204 10.67 1.17 32.03
N ILE A 205 10.62 1.24 30.69
CA ILE A 205 11.13 0.18 29.80
C ILE A 205 12.63 -0.05 30.04
N THR A 206 13.41 1.02 30.15
CA THR A 206 14.86 0.94 30.39
C THR A 206 15.16 0.25 31.73
N ARG A 207 14.37 0.54 32.78
CA ARG A 207 14.51 -0.14 34.08
C ARG A 207 14.13 -1.61 34.00
N LEU A 208 13.01 -1.94 33.35
CA LEU A 208 12.59 -3.33 33.16
C LEU A 208 13.63 -4.14 32.40
N GLN A 209 14.30 -3.58 31.39
CA GLN A 209 15.35 -4.30 30.66
C GLN A 209 16.56 -4.67 31.51
N ASN A 210 16.92 -3.84 32.50
CA ASN A 210 17.99 -4.19 33.44
C ASN A 210 17.60 -5.36 34.35
N ASN A 211 16.31 -5.59 34.57
CA ASN A 211 15.78 -6.71 35.36
C ASN A 211 14.43 -7.23 34.80
N PRO A 212 14.43 -8.01 33.70
CA PRO A 212 13.22 -8.32 32.92
C PRO A 212 12.15 -9.12 33.65
N THR A 213 12.51 -9.77 34.76
CA THR A 213 11.63 -10.61 35.56
C THR A 213 11.10 -9.91 36.82
N ASP A 214 11.45 -8.64 37.04
CA ASP A 214 11.01 -7.87 38.22
C ASP A 214 9.51 -7.52 38.11
N PRO A 215 8.64 -8.06 38.99
CA PRO A 215 7.21 -7.78 38.95
C PRO A 215 6.87 -6.30 39.15
N VAL A 216 7.73 -5.54 39.85
CA VAL A 216 7.53 -4.10 40.11
C VAL A 216 7.77 -3.30 38.83
N GLU A 217 8.87 -3.56 38.13
CA GLU A 217 9.17 -2.86 36.87
C GLU A 217 8.21 -3.30 35.75
N GLN A 218 7.78 -4.57 35.73
CA GLN A 218 6.71 -5.03 34.83
C GLN A 218 5.41 -4.25 35.07
N MET A 219 5.02 -4.07 36.34
CA MET A 219 3.84 -3.28 36.69
C MET A 219 4.02 -1.80 36.34
N ALA A 220 5.21 -1.24 36.54
CA ALA A 220 5.51 0.15 36.19
C ALA A 220 5.37 0.39 34.68
N VAL A 221 5.91 -0.51 33.84
CA VAL A 221 5.76 -0.44 32.38
C VAL A 221 4.29 -0.52 31.97
N ARG A 222 3.53 -1.51 32.47
CA ARG A 222 2.09 -1.62 32.16
C ARG A 222 1.32 -0.37 32.56
N SER A 223 1.58 0.17 33.75
CA SER A 223 0.91 1.39 34.23
C SER A 223 1.24 2.62 33.38
N GLN A 224 2.49 2.76 32.93
CA GLN A 224 2.87 3.88 32.06
C GLN A 224 2.30 3.71 30.65
N TYR A 225 2.28 2.48 30.12
CA TYR A 225 1.62 2.16 28.85
C TYR A 225 0.13 2.55 28.89
N ASP A 226 -0.63 2.05 29.88
CA ASP A 226 -2.06 2.31 30.01
C ASP A 226 -2.36 3.81 30.14
N THR A 227 -1.50 4.53 30.87
CA THR A 227 -1.60 5.99 31.03
C THR A 227 -1.36 6.71 29.71
N LEU A 228 -0.32 6.31 28.98
CA LEU A 228 0.07 6.94 27.73
C LEU A 228 -0.96 6.66 26.61
N ASP A 229 -1.40 5.41 26.46
CA ASP A 229 -2.46 5.02 25.53
C ASP A 229 -3.74 5.82 25.82
N SER A 230 -4.18 5.86 27.08
CA SER A 230 -5.32 6.69 27.49
C SER A 230 -5.13 8.16 27.10
N LEU A 231 -3.95 8.72 27.38
CA LEU A 231 -3.65 10.11 27.06
C LEU A 231 -3.67 10.39 25.56
N PHE A 232 -3.17 9.48 24.73
CA PHE A 232 -3.31 9.56 23.27
C PHE A 232 -4.79 9.57 22.87
N ARG A 233 -5.58 8.61 23.35
CA ARG A 233 -7.04 8.54 23.06
C ARG A 233 -7.76 9.84 23.42
N TYR A 234 -7.43 10.46 24.56
CA TYR A 234 -8.00 11.74 24.97
C TYR A 234 -7.46 12.96 24.19
N SER A 235 -6.25 12.87 23.63
CA SER A 235 -5.60 13.98 22.94
C SER A 235 -5.91 14.02 21.44
N MET A 236 -6.10 12.87 20.79
CA MET A 236 -6.38 12.80 19.34
C MET A 236 -7.52 13.72 18.89
N PRO A 237 -8.68 13.83 19.58
CA PRO A 237 -9.75 14.76 19.20
C PRO A 237 -9.34 16.24 19.20
N GLN A 238 -8.30 16.61 19.96
CA GLN A 238 -7.77 17.99 20.00
C GLN A 238 -6.88 18.30 18.80
N PHE A 239 -6.50 17.29 18.02
CA PHE A 239 -5.77 17.43 16.76
C PHE A 239 -6.71 17.29 15.54
N SER A 240 -8.01 17.12 15.79
CA SER A 240 -9.07 17.01 14.77
C SER A 240 -10.25 17.92 15.12
N VAL A 241 -9.95 19.13 15.59
CA VAL A 241 -10.98 20.12 15.98
C VAL A 241 -11.76 20.55 14.73
N GLU A 242 -13.08 20.57 14.85
CA GLU A 242 -13.98 20.98 13.76
C GLU A 242 -13.59 22.35 13.19
N ASN A 243 -13.53 22.45 11.85
CA ASN A 243 -13.08 23.60 11.05
C ASN A 243 -11.55 23.83 11.01
N TYR A 244 -10.77 23.03 11.73
CA TYR A 244 -9.31 23.14 11.79
C TYR A 244 -8.59 21.84 11.42
N GLU A 245 -9.32 20.85 10.89
CA GLU A 245 -8.80 19.53 10.58
C GLU A 245 -7.66 19.59 9.57
N LEU A 246 -7.74 20.46 8.56
CA LEU A 246 -6.70 20.64 7.55
C LEU A 246 -5.41 21.23 8.14
N GLN A 247 -5.52 22.28 8.96
CA GLN A 247 -4.37 22.95 9.58
C GLN A 247 -3.68 22.07 10.63
N LEU A 248 -4.44 21.16 11.27
CA LEU A 248 -3.91 20.22 12.26
C LEU A 248 -3.55 18.85 11.65
N LEU A 249 -3.81 18.61 10.37
CA LEU A 249 -3.64 17.29 9.76
C LEU A 249 -2.21 16.72 9.89
N PRO A 250 -1.12 17.49 9.66
CA PRO A 250 0.24 16.99 9.92
C PRO A 250 0.45 16.59 11.39
N VAL A 251 -0.08 17.37 12.32
CA VAL A 251 0.04 17.13 13.77
C VAL A 251 -0.72 15.87 14.17
N TYR A 252 -1.96 15.73 13.67
CA TYR A 252 -2.76 14.52 13.84
C TYR A 252 -2.02 13.30 13.34
N THR A 253 -1.39 13.39 12.17
CA THR A 253 -0.70 12.26 11.54
C THR A 253 0.48 11.80 12.38
N GLU A 254 1.35 12.70 12.84
CA GLU A 254 2.51 12.30 13.66
C GLU A 254 2.11 11.85 15.07
N ALA A 255 1.05 12.44 15.66
CA ALA A 255 0.50 11.94 16.92
C ALA A 255 -0.09 10.53 16.77
N ALA A 256 -0.83 10.27 15.68
CA ALA A 256 -1.34 8.95 15.33
C ALA A 256 -0.20 7.95 15.09
N ASN A 257 0.85 8.37 14.39
CA ASN A 257 2.04 7.59 14.11
C ASN A 257 2.69 7.07 15.41
N LEU A 258 2.93 7.96 16.38
CA LEU A 258 3.45 7.60 17.70
C LEU A 258 2.51 6.67 18.47
N HIS A 259 1.21 6.89 18.41
CA HIS A 259 0.21 6.06 19.07
C HIS A 259 0.18 4.63 18.50
N LEU A 260 0.21 4.47 17.18
CA LEU A 260 0.25 3.14 16.55
C LEU A 260 1.54 2.38 16.90
N LEU A 261 2.69 3.09 16.95
CA LEU A 261 3.95 2.50 17.39
C LEU A 261 3.91 2.04 18.86
N LEU A 262 3.27 2.82 19.74
CA LEU A 262 3.07 2.43 21.14
C LEU A 262 2.26 1.14 21.26
N ILE A 263 1.12 1.05 20.58
CA ILE A 263 0.26 -0.16 20.62
C ILE A 263 1.00 -1.35 20.02
N ARG A 264 1.75 -1.14 18.93
CA ARG A 264 2.62 -2.18 18.36
C ARG A 264 3.61 -2.71 19.40
N ASP A 265 4.24 -1.85 20.19
CA ASP A 265 5.18 -2.28 21.24
C ASP A 265 4.48 -3.17 22.27
N ALA A 266 3.23 -2.85 22.66
CA ALA A 266 2.45 -3.70 23.55
C ALA A 266 2.14 -5.07 22.96
N VAL A 267 1.80 -5.15 21.67
CA VAL A 267 1.57 -6.45 21.01
C VAL A 267 2.85 -7.29 20.95
N ASN A 268 4.01 -6.67 20.70
CA ASN A 268 5.29 -7.39 20.61
C ASN A 268 5.87 -7.81 21.97
N TYR A 269 5.78 -6.93 22.97
CA TYR A 269 6.53 -7.06 24.22
C TYR A 269 5.64 -7.16 25.47
N GLY A 270 4.33 -7.00 25.34
CA GLY A 270 3.40 -6.97 26.48
C GLY A 270 3.42 -8.25 27.32
N SER A 271 3.76 -9.40 26.73
CA SER A 271 3.96 -10.65 27.49
C SER A 271 5.13 -10.54 28.49
N GLN A 272 6.24 -9.90 28.10
CA GLN A 272 7.38 -9.61 28.97
C GLN A 272 7.03 -8.59 30.04
N TRP A 273 6.09 -7.70 29.73
CA TRP A 273 5.54 -6.75 30.69
C TRP A 273 4.51 -7.40 31.61
N GLY A 274 4.17 -8.68 31.46
CA GLY A 274 3.20 -9.41 32.27
C GLY A 274 1.72 -9.19 31.90
N MET A 275 1.42 -8.81 30.65
CA MET A 275 0.05 -8.78 30.11
C MET A 275 -0.48 -10.20 29.83
N THR A 276 -1.78 -10.39 29.95
CA THR A 276 -2.44 -11.66 29.60
C THR A 276 -2.63 -11.80 28.09
N GLN A 277 -2.79 -13.02 27.58
CA GLN A 277 -3.07 -13.25 26.16
C GLN A 277 -4.35 -12.51 25.68
N ALA A 278 -5.39 -12.49 26.51
CA ALA A 278 -6.62 -11.76 26.21
C ALA A 278 -6.37 -10.25 26.03
N LYS A 279 -5.47 -9.65 26.83
CA LYS A 279 -5.08 -8.24 26.67
C LYS A 279 -4.27 -8.04 25.40
N LEU A 280 -3.34 -8.93 25.07
CA LEU A 280 -2.57 -8.85 23.82
C LEU A 280 -3.47 -8.96 22.57
N ASP A 281 -4.50 -9.81 22.62
CA ASP A 281 -5.47 -9.94 21.53
C ASP A 281 -6.38 -8.70 21.39
N GLU A 282 -6.70 -8.03 22.52
CA GLU A 282 -7.36 -6.73 22.54
C GLU A 282 -6.49 -5.64 21.91
N GLU A 283 -5.23 -5.49 22.34
CA GLU A 283 -4.28 -4.52 21.77
C GLU A 283 -4.05 -4.74 20.28
N TYR A 284 -3.95 -6.00 19.85
CA TYR A 284 -3.82 -6.31 18.42
C TYR A 284 -5.06 -5.95 17.61
N SER A 285 -6.25 -6.10 18.19
CA SER A 285 -7.50 -5.68 17.54
C SER A 285 -7.59 -4.16 17.45
N ASP A 286 -7.22 -3.46 18.52
CA ASP A 286 -7.21 -2.00 18.59
C ASP A 286 -6.17 -1.39 17.65
N LEU A 287 -4.98 -1.99 17.51
CA LEU A 287 -3.96 -1.58 16.51
C LEU A 287 -4.54 -1.57 15.10
N LYS A 288 -5.24 -2.64 14.69
CA LYS A 288 -5.85 -2.74 13.36
C LYS A 288 -6.97 -1.73 13.17
N GLU A 289 -7.84 -1.58 14.17
CA GLU A 289 -8.95 -0.61 14.14
C GLU A 289 -8.42 0.82 14.02
N ARG A 290 -7.43 1.20 14.84
CA ARG A 290 -6.84 2.54 14.82
C ARG A 290 -6.08 2.82 13.54
N THR A 291 -5.32 1.86 13.03
CA THR A 291 -4.63 2.00 11.75
C THR A 291 -5.63 2.35 10.64
N ASN A 292 -6.77 1.66 10.60
CA ASN A 292 -7.85 1.93 9.68
C ASN A 292 -8.47 3.34 9.88
N VAL A 293 -8.88 3.68 11.11
CA VAL A 293 -9.50 4.97 11.44
C VAL A 293 -8.58 6.14 11.10
N TYR A 294 -7.32 6.09 11.55
CA TYR A 294 -6.36 7.16 11.31
C TYR A 294 -6.02 7.30 9.84
N THR A 295 -5.80 6.20 9.11
CA THR A 295 -5.46 6.26 7.68
C THR A 295 -6.57 6.92 6.88
N ASN A 296 -7.82 6.49 7.10
CA ASN A 296 -8.96 7.04 6.37
C ASN A 296 -9.23 8.50 6.74
N TYR A 297 -9.05 8.90 8.01
CA TYR A 297 -9.13 10.31 8.41
C TYR A 297 -8.11 11.16 7.64
N CYS A 298 -6.85 10.70 7.58
CA CYS A 298 -5.79 11.43 6.89
C CYS A 298 -6.05 11.56 5.39
N VAL A 299 -6.43 10.46 4.72
CA VAL A 299 -6.78 10.47 3.29
C VAL A 299 -7.99 11.36 3.01
N HIS A 300 -9.02 11.30 3.85
CA HIS A 300 -10.23 12.11 3.69
C HIS A 300 -9.92 13.61 3.73
N TRP A 301 -9.19 14.07 4.74
CA TRP A 301 -8.86 15.48 4.88
C TRP A 301 -7.83 15.96 3.88
N PHE A 302 -6.85 15.12 3.50
CA PHE A 302 -5.98 15.40 2.37
C PHE A 302 -6.78 15.69 1.10
N ASN A 303 -7.70 14.78 0.73
CA ASN A 303 -8.53 14.93 -0.47
C ASN A 303 -9.47 16.15 -0.38
N THR A 304 -10.01 16.43 0.81
CA THR A 304 -10.87 17.61 1.04
C THR A 304 -10.09 18.91 0.84
N GLY A 305 -8.87 19.00 1.36
CA GLY A 305 -8.00 20.17 1.15
C GLY A 305 -7.61 20.34 -0.32
N LEU A 306 -7.31 19.23 -1.01
CA LEU A 306 -7.00 19.24 -2.43
C LEU A 306 -8.19 19.71 -3.28
N GLN A 307 -9.41 19.23 -2.98
CA GLN A 307 -10.64 19.63 -3.65
C GLN A 307 -10.97 21.11 -3.43
N ARG A 308 -10.74 21.63 -2.22
CA ARG A 308 -10.92 23.05 -1.88
C ARG A 308 -10.06 23.97 -2.76
N LEU A 309 -8.85 23.54 -3.11
CA LEU A 309 -7.93 24.28 -3.98
C LEU A 309 -8.21 24.06 -5.48
N ALA A 310 -8.85 22.94 -5.85
CA ALA A 310 -9.16 22.62 -7.25
C ALA A 310 -10.41 23.33 -7.81
N SER A 311 -11.40 23.62 -6.96
CA SER A 311 -12.72 24.09 -7.39
C SER A 311 -12.90 25.60 -7.23
N THR A 312 -12.97 26.33 -8.34
CA THR A 312 -13.28 27.78 -8.34
C THR A 312 -14.69 28.10 -7.84
N THR A 313 -15.57 27.09 -7.75
CA THR A 313 -16.91 27.21 -7.17
C THR A 313 -16.95 26.97 -5.66
N SER A 314 -15.83 26.53 -5.05
CA SER A 314 -15.75 26.40 -3.59
C SER A 314 -15.83 27.78 -2.94
N PRO A 315 -16.71 28.02 -1.95
CA PRO A 315 -16.81 29.30 -1.24
C PRO A 315 -15.51 29.72 -0.53
N SER A 316 -14.60 28.77 -0.33
CA SER A 316 -13.34 28.93 0.38
C SER A 316 -12.11 28.87 -0.54
N TYR A 317 -12.32 28.82 -1.86
CA TYR A 317 -11.27 28.93 -2.86
C TYR A 317 -10.71 30.35 -2.86
N LYS A 318 -9.38 30.46 -2.81
CA LYS A 318 -8.66 31.73 -2.92
C LYS A 318 -7.63 31.60 -4.04
N PRO A 319 -7.76 32.38 -5.13
CA PRO A 319 -6.75 32.38 -6.18
C PRO A 319 -5.45 32.98 -5.65
N ALA A 320 -4.34 32.64 -6.30
CA ALA A 320 -3.03 33.21 -6.02
C ALA A 320 -3.09 34.74 -6.14
N ASN A 321 -2.61 35.43 -5.10
CA ASN A 321 -2.63 36.88 -5.05
C ASN A 321 -1.51 37.48 -5.92
N MET A 322 -1.80 37.74 -7.19
CA MET A 322 -0.86 38.34 -8.15
C MET A 322 -0.49 39.80 -7.84
N TRP A 323 -0.91 40.34 -6.70
CA TRP A 323 -0.48 41.64 -6.19
C TRP A 323 0.63 41.54 -5.13
N ASP A 324 0.86 40.34 -4.60
CA ASP A 324 1.97 40.06 -3.70
C ASP A 324 3.27 39.88 -4.50
N CYS A 325 3.88 41.01 -4.84
CA CYS A 325 5.11 41.07 -5.61
C CYS A 325 6.34 40.54 -4.83
N THR A 326 6.21 40.29 -3.51
CA THR A 326 7.26 39.64 -2.73
C THR A 326 7.24 38.12 -2.93
N LYS A 327 6.05 37.54 -2.99
CA LYS A 327 5.84 36.12 -3.32
C LYS A 327 6.04 35.84 -4.81
N TYR A 328 5.53 36.73 -5.67
CA TYR A 328 5.52 36.61 -7.13
C TYR A 328 6.31 37.75 -7.82
N PRO A 329 7.63 37.86 -7.64
CA PRO A 329 8.42 39.00 -8.14
C PRO A 329 8.40 39.16 -9.66
N TRP A 330 8.08 38.11 -10.42
CA TRP A 330 7.92 38.19 -11.88
C TRP A 330 6.72 39.01 -12.34
N VAL A 331 5.72 39.25 -11.48
CA VAL A 331 4.53 40.06 -11.82
C VAL A 331 4.69 41.55 -11.51
N ALA A 332 5.83 41.94 -10.93
CA ALA A 332 6.14 43.33 -10.59
C ALA A 332 6.35 44.23 -11.83
N TYR A 333 6.55 43.62 -13.00
CA TYR A 333 6.91 44.30 -14.24
C TYR A 333 5.84 44.05 -15.30
N ASN A 334 4.82 44.91 -15.35
CA ASN A 334 3.75 44.90 -16.36
C ASN A 334 4.07 45.81 -17.55
N GLN A 335 3.52 45.51 -18.72
CA GLN A 335 3.68 46.35 -19.92
C GLN A 335 2.79 47.62 -19.92
N SER A 336 1.85 47.76 -18.97
CA SER A 336 0.85 48.84 -18.94
C SER A 336 1.30 50.13 -18.24
N ASP A 337 2.41 50.12 -17.50
CA ASP A 337 2.84 51.26 -16.66
C ASP A 337 3.56 52.38 -17.45
N TRP A 338 3.57 52.30 -18.78
CA TRP A 338 4.59 52.95 -19.60
C TRP A 338 4.26 54.36 -20.13
N SER A 339 3.10 54.96 -19.83
CA SER A 339 2.82 56.29 -20.43
C SER A 339 3.29 57.52 -19.63
N ALA A 340 3.66 57.42 -18.33
CA ALA A 340 3.80 58.66 -17.55
C ALA A 340 4.84 58.75 -16.42
N ARG A 341 5.54 57.71 -15.96
CA ARG A 341 6.48 57.89 -14.83
C ARG A 341 7.79 57.13 -14.98
N ASN A 342 8.87 57.90 -14.90
CA ASN A 342 10.23 57.46 -14.64
C ASN A 342 10.28 57.04 -13.14
N PRO A 343 10.17 55.74 -12.79
CA PRO A 343 10.22 55.32 -11.40
C PRO A 343 11.60 55.69 -10.88
N SER A 344 11.69 56.23 -9.65
CA SER A 344 12.98 56.69 -9.10
C SER A 344 14.06 55.61 -9.25
N ARG A 345 15.22 55.98 -9.80
CA ARG A 345 16.41 55.13 -10.11
C ARG A 345 17.00 54.32 -8.94
N ASN A 346 16.39 54.33 -7.75
CA ASN A 346 16.84 53.54 -6.62
C ASN A 346 16.26 52.13 -6.71
N CYS A 347 17.03 51.22 -7.31
CA CYS A 347 16.78 49.78 -7.32
C CYS A 347 16.86 49.11 -5.91
N ASN A 348 16.77 49.88 -4.82
CA ASN A 348 16.98 49.40 -3.45
C ASN A 348 15.74 49.54 -2.53
N SER A 349 14.61 50.11 -2.98
CA SER A 349 13.48 50.38 -2.08
C SER A 349 12.12 49.75 -2.44
N THR A 350 11.96 49.07 -3.58
CA THR A 350 10.60 48.76 -4.11
C THR A 350 10.19 47.28 -4.11
N LEU A 351 10.80 46.44 -3.29
CA LEU A 351 10.20 45.14 -2.88
C LEU A 351 9.94 45.07 -1.37
N LEU A 352 9.98 46.22 -0.68
CA LEU A 352 9.73 46.32 0.77
C LEU A 352 8.24 46.52 1.11
N THR A 353 7.37 46.73 0.12
CA THR A 353 5.92 46.82 0.30
C THR A 353 5.24 45.63 -0.38
N SER A 354 4.41 44.88 0.35
CA SER A 354 3.71 43.66 -0.09
C SER A 354 2.67 43.88 -1.20
N THR A 355 2.50 45.10 -1.67
CA THR A 355 1.55 45.50 -2.72
C THR A 355 2.29 46.32 -3.76
N CYS A 356 2.29 45.85 -5.01
CA CYS A 356 2.58 46.73 -6.14
C CYS A 356 1.46 47.79 -6.19
N ASP A 357 1.80 49.07 -5.97
CA ASP A 357 0.88 50.20 -5.76
C ASP A 357 -0.38 50.15 -6.67
N GLU A 358 -1.58 50.22 -6.09
CA GLU A 358 -2.85 50.33 -6.84
C GLU A 358 -2.92 51.61 -7.70
N GLN A 359 -2.13 52.63 -7.35
CA GLN A 359 -2.18 53.95 -8.01
C GLN A 359 -1.62 53.96 -9.44
N THR A 360 -0.86 52.96 -9.89
CA THR A 360 -0.41 52.85 -11.29
C THR A 360 -1.51 52.41 -12.26
N ASN A 361 -2.62 51.84 -11.77
CA ASN A 361 -3.64 51.21 -12.62
C ASN A 361 -4.90 52.05 -12.92
N LYS A 362 -4.98 53.29 -12.42
CA LYS A 362 -6.19 54.12 -12.60
C LYS A 362 -6.32 54.84 -13.95
N TYR A 363 -5.30 54.76 -14.82
CA TYR A 363 -5.24 55.61 -16.04
C TYR A 363 -5.32 54.87 -17.38
N HIS A 364 -5.46 53.53 -17.45
CA HIS A 364 -5.24 52.81 -18.71
C HIS A 364 -6.37 51.93 -19.24
N LEU A 365 -7.60 52.05 -18.73
CA LEU A 365 -8.76 51.41 -19.37
C LEU A 365 -9.51 52.31 -20.37
N ALA A 366 -9.06 53.55 -20.56
CA ALA A 366 -9.70 54.50 -21.46
C ALA A 366 -8.64 55.29 -22.25
N GLU A 367 -7.95 54.61 -23.17
CA GLU A 367 -7.51 55.14 -24.47
C GLU A 367 -6.58 54.13 -25.14
N ASN A 368 -7.05 53.53 -26.23
CA ASN A 368 -6.18 52.96 -27.25
C ASN A 368 -5.35 54.11 -27.83
N SER A 369 -4.20 54.42 -27.22
CA SER A 369 -3.19 55.27 -27.84
C SER A 369 -2.61 54.47 -29.01
N GLY A 370 -3.12 54.75 -30.21
CA GLY A 370 -2.72 54.09 -31.44
C GLY A 370 -1.20 54.07 -31.63
N GLY A 371 -0.62 52.88 -31.74
CA GLY A 371 0.77 52.70 -32.15
C GLY A 371 1.50 51.47 -31.61
N MET A 372 1.14 50.92 -30.44
CA MET A 372 1.82 49.74 -29.87
C MET A 372 1.02 48.46 -30.13
N GLY A 373 1.43 47.70 -31.15
CA GLY A 373 0.68 46.56 -31.67
C GLY A 373 0.71 45.26 -30.85
N SER A 374 1.34 45.18 -29.67
CA SER A 374 1.35 43.93 -28.89
C SER A 374 1.59 44.16 -27.39
N TYR A 375 0.75 43.54 -26.54
CA TYR A 375 0.72 43.69 -25.06
C TYR A 375 0.71 42.32 -24.36
N ARG A 376 1.43 42.17 -23.24
CA ARG A 376 1.37 41.02 -22.31
C ARG A 376 1.09 41.51 -20.89
N ASP A 377 0.06 40.94 -20.26
CA ASP A 377 -0.28 41.18 -18.85
C ASP A 377 0.32 40.07 -17.98
N SER A 378 1.37 40.38 -17.21
CA SER A 378 2.04 39.36 -16.40
C SER A 378 1.09 38.75 -15.36
N LYS A 379 0.25 39.55 -14.71
CA LYS A 379 -0.68 39.05 -13.68
C LYS A 379 -1.68 38.07 -14.27
N GLY A 380 -2.33 38.42 -15.39
CA GLY A 380 -3.25 37.55 -16.10
C GLY A 380 -2.59 36.28 -16.64
N GLU A 381 -1.38 36.39 -17.20
CA GLU A 381 -0.67 35.23 -17.77
C GLU A 381 -0.18 34.25 -16.69
N TYR A 382 0.17 34.73 -15.50
CA TYR A 382 0.60 33.90 -14.38
C TYR A 382 -0.53 33.35 -13.53
N GLN A 383 -1.72 33.98 -13.53
CA GLN A 383 -2.81 33.63 -12.60
C GLN A 383 -3.16 32.14 -12.59
N GLY A 384 -3.37 31.53 -13.77
CA GLY A 384 -3.72 30.10 -13.88
C GLY A 384 -2.60 29.17 -13.40
N LEU A 385 -1.35 29.51 -13.75
CA LEU A 385 -0.15 28.78 -13.34
C LEU A 385 0.06 28.85 -11.83
N GLU A 386 -0.05 30.03 -11.24
CA GLU A 386 0.18 30.19 -9.80
C GLU A 386 -0.96 29.60 -8.95
N ASN A 387 -2.19 29.59 -9.48
CA ASN A 387 -3.27 28.80 -8.89
C ASN A 387 -2.93 27.30 -8.88
N TRP A 388 -2.36 26.78 -9.97
CA TRP A 388 -1.89 25.40 -10.04
C TRP A 388 -0.70 25.16 -9.09
N ASN A 389 0.24 26.11 -8.97
CA ASN A 389 1.36 25.99 -8.04
C ASN A 389 0.89 25.91 -6.59
N LEU A 390 -0.12 26.70 -6.17
CA LEU A 390 -0.71 26.59 -4.83
C LEU A 390 -1.35 25.22 -4.60
N TYR A 391 -2.10 24.72 -5.57
CA TYR A 391 -2.66 23.36 -5.53
C TYR A 391 -1.57 22.29 -5.40
N ASN A 392 -0.49 22.43 -6.17
CA ASN A 392 0.63 21.49 -6.16
C ASN A 392 1.49 21.59 -4.89
N ASP A 393 1.66 22.78 -4.32
CA ASP A 393 2.35 22.98 -3.05
C ASP A 393 1.61 22.24 -1.93
N PHE A 394 0.27 22.36 -1.88
CA PHE A 394 -0.54 21.58 -0.94
C PHE A 394 -0.35 20.08 -1.15
N ARG A 395 -0.48 19.61 -2.41
CA ARG A 395 -0.29 18.20 -2.75
C ARG A 395 1.08 17.69 -2.31
N ARG A 396 2.16 18.42 -2.62
CA ARG A 396 3.54 18.02 -2.33
C ARG A 396 3.79 17.97 -0.82
N ASP A 397 3.54 19.07 -0.13
CA ASP A 397 3.91 19.24 1.27
C ASP A 397 3.06 18.33 2.17
N MET A 398 1.75 18.18 1.88
CA MET A 398 0.91 17.22 2.59
C MET A 398 1.20 15.77 2.20
N THR A 399 1.71 15.48 1.00
CA THR A 399 2.19 14.12 0.70
C THR A 399 3.35 13.77 1.64
N ILE A 400 4.30 14.70 1.82
CA ILE A 400 5.46 14.52 2.71
C ILE A 400 5.05 14.38 4.18
N MET A 401 4.22 15.29 4.70
CA MET A 401 3.87 15.33 6.12
C MET A 401 2.75 14.33 6.50
N VAL A 402 2.00 13.81 5.53
CA VAL A 402 0.81 12.98 5.79
C VAL A 402 0.90 11.65 5.04
N LEU A 403 0.82 11.68 3.71
CA LEU A 403 0.59 10.46 2.91
C LEU A 403 1.77 9.48 2.97
N ASP A 404 3.00 9.99 2.97
CA ASP A 404 4.22 9.20 3.10
C ASP A 404 4.22 8.44 4.43
N ILE A 405 3.86 9.09 5.54
CA ILE A 405 3.79 8.48 6.89
C ILE A 405 2.70 7.41 6.98
N ILE A 406 1.48 7.70 6.51
CA ILE A 406 0.38 6.71 6.60
C ILE A 406 0.60 5.50 5.70
N SER A 407 1.42 5.63 4.65
CA SER A 407 1.71 4.52 3.73
C SER A 407 2.48 3.36 4.37
N VAL A 408 3.21 3.63 5.46
CA VAL A 408 3.98 2.62 6.21
C VAL A 408 3.25 2.08 7.42
N TRP A 409 2.12 2.66 7.86
CA TRP A 409 1.35 2.13 9.00
C TRP A 409 0.89 0.67 8.85
N PRO A 410 0.54 0.13 7.66
CA PRO A 410 0.28 -1.31 7.52
C PRO A 410 1.44 -2.19 8.00
N THR A 411 2.67 -1.69 7.90
CA THR A 411 3.88 -2.42 8.32
C THR A 411 4.04 -2.51 9.84
N TYR A 412 3.20 -1.80 10.60
CA TYR A 412 3.21 -1.86 12.06
C TYR A 412 2.50 -3.08 12.63
N ASP A 413 1.77 -3.84 11.79
CA ASP A 413 1.19 -5.13 12.19
C ASP A 413 2.30 -6.15 12.43
N PRO A 414 2.59 -6.54 13.68
CA PRO A 414 3.70 -7.43 13.98
C PRO A 414 3.42 -8.89 13.60
N LYS A 415 2.14 -9.28 13.38
CA LYS A 415 1.80 -10.63 12.93
C LYS A 415 2.00 -10.76 11.42
N LEU A 416 1.74 -9.70 10.66
CA LEU A 416 2.04 -9.66 9.22
C LEU A 416 3.51 -9.39 8.93
N TYR A 417 4.19 -8.61 9.79
CA TYR A 417 5.57 -8.18 9.60
C TYR A 417 6.44 -8.49 10.84
N PRO A 418 6.70 -9.78 11.12
CA PRO A 418 7.45 -10.20 12.32
C PRO A 418 8.95 -9.89 12.26
N MET A 419 9.48 -9.59 11.07
CA MET A 419 10.90 -9.32 10.83
C MET A 419 11.12 -8.07 9.96
N GLY A 420 12.39 -7.71 9.74
CA GLY A 420 12.78 -6.46 9.08
C GLY A 420 12.16 -6.28 7.73
N ILE A 421 11.96 -5.01 7.36
CA ILE A 421 11.19 -4.66 6.18
C ILE A 421 12.07 -3.76 5.33
N LYS A 422 12.16 -4.09 4.05
CA LYS A 422 12.67 -3.20 3.02
C LYS A 422 11.46 -2.70 2.24
N SER A 423 11.14 -1.42 2.38
CA SER A 423 10.02 -0.76 1.70
C SER A 423 10.49 0.52 1.02
N GLU A 424 9.68 1.04 0.10
CA GLU A 424 10.03 2.21 -0.71
C GLU A 424 8.79 3.00 -1.14
N LEU A 425 9.01 4.29 -1.44
CA LEU A 425 7.98 5.23 -1.87
C LEU A 425 8.18 5.58 -3.35
N THR A 426 7.28 5.12 -4.21
CA THR A 426 7.39 5.29 -5.67
C THR A 426 6.67 6.52 -6.22
N ARG A 427 5.93 7.27 -5.39
CA ARG A 427 5.28 8.52 -5.81
C ARG A 427 6.28 9.57 -6.31
N THR A 428 5.84 10.32 -7.32
CA THR A 428 6.57 11.49 -7.85
C THR A 428 6.02 12.78 -7.27
N LEU A 429 6.91 13.60 -6.70
CA LEU A 429 6.59 14.95 -6.24
C LEU A 429 6.99 15.98 -7.30
N TYR A 430 6.32 17.13 -7.33
CA TYR A 430 6.64 18.21 -8.26
C TYR A 430 6.96 19.50 -7.50
N THR A 431 8.06 20.15 -7.85
CA THR A 431 8.31 21.55 -7.45
C THR A 431 7.43 22.49 -8.29
N PRO A 432 7.24 23.76 -7.89
CA PRO A 432 6.42 24.70 -8.65
C PRO A 432 6.86 24.80 -10.11
N ILE A 433 5.91 24.93 -11.03
CA ILE A 433 6.20 25.19 -12.44
C ILE A 433 6.90 26.54 -12.54
N ARG A 434 7.94 26.59 -13.38
CA ARG A 434 8.71 27.80 -13.67
C ARG A 434 8.44 28.23 -15.12
N GLY A 435 8.39 29.53 -15.38
CA GLY A 435 7.96 30.11 -16.67
C GLY A 435 6.47 30.43 -16.74
N THR A 436 5.89 30.55 -17.94
CA THR A 436 4.44 30.71 -18.16
C THR A 436 3.86 29.61 -19.04
N THR A 437 2.77 28.99 -18.55
CA THR A 437 1.98 27.98 -19.28
C THR A 437 0.86 28.59 -20.11
N TYR A 438 0.77 29.92 -20.14
CA TYR A 438 -0.36 30.65 -20.72
C TYR A 438 -0.57 30.34 -22.19
N ARG A 439 -1.83 30.19 -22.56
CA ARG A 439 -2.33 30.02 -23.92
C ARG A 439 -3.45 31.03 -24.18
N SER A 440 -3.57 31.48 -25.43
CA SER A 440 -4.61 32.44 -25.82
C SER A 440 -6.02 31.87 -25.76
N ASP A 441 -6.16 30.54 -25.90
CA ASP A 441 -7.37 29.82 -25.50
C ASP A 441 -7.43 29.71 -23.97
N GLY A 442 -8.34 30.46 -23.35
CA GLY A 442 -8.52 30.48 -21.90
C GLY A 442 -8.80 29.10 -21.27
N ASN A 443 -9.36 28.15 -22.03
CA ASN A 443 -9.64 26.79 -21.52
C ASN A 443 -8.35 26.02 -21.19
N GLN A 444 -7.23 26.37 -21.84
CA GLN A 444 -5.92 25.75 -21.63
C GLN A 444 -5.17 26.29 -20.40
N ASN A 445 -5.68 27.35 -19.77
CA ASN A 445 -5.11 27.98 -18.58
C ASN A 445 -5.82 27.54 -17.28
N THR A 446 -6.77 26.61 -17.39
CA THR A 446 -7.42 25.99 -16.23
C THR A 446 -6.46 25.05 -15.51
N LEU A 447 -6.70 24.82 -14.21
CA LEU A 447 -5.89 23.92 -13.39
C LEU A 447 -5.78 22.53 -14.01
N SER A 448 -6.89 21.94 -14.45
CA SER A 448 -6.90 20.60 -15.07
C SER A 448 -6.18 20.56 -16.42
N ALA A 449 -6.27 21.61 -17.23
CA ALA A 449 -5.54 21.67 -18.50
C ALA A 449 -4.03 21.81 -18.28
N ILE A 450 -3.61 22.60 -17.28
CA ILE A 450 -2.20 22.72 -16.89
C ILE A 450 -1.68 21.37 -16.34
N GLU A 451 -2.42 20.73 -15.43
CA GLU A 451 -2.08 19.41 -14.88
C GLU A 451 -1.83 18.39 -16.00
N ASN A 452 -2.78 18.26 -16.94
CA ASN A 452 -2.68 17.30 -18.05
C ASN A 452 -1.51 17.57 -19.01
N ARG A 453 -1.12 18.84 -19.20
CA ARG A 453 -0.01 19.21 -20.08
C ARG A 453 1.35 19.08 -19.41
N MET A 454 1.43 19.41 -18.12
CA MET A 454 2.69 19.65 -17.41
C MET A 454 3.16 18.46 -16.58
N ILE A 455 2.24 17.58 -16.15
CA ILE A 455 2.51 16.51 -15.19
C ILE A 455 2.46 15.15 -15.88
N GLN A 456 3.38 14.26 -15.49
CA GLN A 456 3.40 12.90 -16.00
C GLN A 456 2.12 12.16 -15.61
N GLN A 457 1.48 11.54 -16.59
CA GLN A 457 0.33 10.66 -16.35
C GLN A 457 0.76 9.37 -15.63
N PRO A 458 -0.12 8.72 -14.86
CA PRO A 458 0.18 7.47 -14.16
C PRO A 458 0.78 6.43 -15.12
N GLY A 459 1.91 5.86 -14.72
CA GLY A 459 2.68 4.92 -15.52
C GLY A 459 3.62 4.10 -14.65
N LEU A 460 4.24 3.08 -15.25
CA LEU A 460 5.27 2.32 -14.55
C LEU A 460 6.41 3.25 -14.12
N PHE A 461 7.09 2.90 -13.03
CA PHE A 461 8.19 3.66 -12.49
C PHE A 461 9.36 3.71 -13.48
N THR A 462 9.91 4.90 -13.68
CA THR A 462 11.00 5.13 -14.62
C THR A 462 12.16 5.85 -13.96
N TRP A 463 13.38 5.49 -14.36
CA TRP A 463 14.63 6.15 -13.98
C TRP A 463 15.01 7.15 -15.07
N LEU A 464 15.49 8.32 -14.67
CA LEU A 464 16.01 9.33 -15.59
C LEU A 464 17.52 9.17 -15.68
N ASP A 465 18.01 8.65 -16.80
CA ASP A 465 19.43 8.30 -16.99
C ASP A 465 20.24 9.43 -17.62
N GLY A 466 19.59 10.36 -18.31
CA GLY A 466 20.26 11.50 -18.91
C GLY A 466 19.32 12.52 -19.53
N LEU A 467 19.84 13.74 -19.71
CA LEU A 467 19.17 14.83 -20.40
C LEU A 467 20.12 15.44 -21.43
N SER A 468 19.63 15.70 -22.63
CA SER A 468 20.30 16.50 -23.65
C SER A 468 19.46 17.73 -23.98
N PHE A 469 20.13 18.86 -24.18
CA PHE A 469 19.48 20.16 -24.37
C PHE A 469 20.00 20.83 -25.64
N GLN A 470 19.05 21.31 -26.44
CA GLN A 470 19.24 22.05 -27.68
C GLN A 470 19.03 23.53 -27.42
N GLN A 471 19.93 24.37 -27.94
CA GLN A 471 19.84 25.81 -27.76
C GLN A 471 20.07 26.57 -29.07
N ILE A 472 19.49 27.75 -29.17
CA ILE A 472 19.78 28.72 -30.24
C ILE A 472 20.34 29.99 -29.62
N ASN A 473 21.26 30.65 -30.31
CA ASN A 473 21.68 32.00 -29.94
C ASN A 473 20.80 33.02 -30.68
N ILE A 474 20.13 33.88 -29.92
CA ILE A 474 19.44 35.05 -30.45
C ILE A 474 20.38 36.25 -30.30
N PRO A 475 20.91 36.80 -31.40
CA PRO A 475 21.85 37.90 -31.33
C PRO A 475 21.14 39.22 -31.01
N GLY A 476 21.73 40.06 -30.14
CA GLY A 476 21.73 41.50 -30.43
C GLY A 476 21.73 42.50 -29.28
N ASP A 477 22.17 43.71 -29.67
CA ASP A 477 22.23 44.95 -28.89
C ASP A 477 20.87 45.71 -28.82
N TRP A 478 19.89 45.35 -29.67
CA TRP A 478 18.59 46.05 -29.83
C TRP A 478 17.38 45.09 -29.89
N VAL A 479 17.50 43.86 -29.38
CA VAL A 479 16.42 42.86 -29.34
C VAL A 479 15.80 42.75 -27.94
N TRP A 480 14.50 42.42 -27.93
CA TRP A 480 13.64 42.32 -26.74
C TRP A 480 14.05 41.21 -25.76
N SER A 481 14.74 40.20 -26.28
CA SER A 481 15.22 39.01 -25.58
C SER A 481 16.42 38.49 -26.37
N ALA A 482 17.62 38.51 -25.77
CA ALA A 482 18.86 38.17 -26.46
C ALA A 482 19.68 37.16 -25.66
N GLY A 483 20.53 36.40 -26.33
CA GLY A 483 21.34 35.35 -25.73
C GLY A 483 20.86 33.96 -26.13
N ASP A 484 21.33 32.98 -25.38
CA ASP A 484 21.08 31.57 -25.65
C ASP A 484 19.70 31.19 -25.09
N LEU A 485 18.84 30.61 -25.93
CA LEU A 485 17.52 30.12 -25.56
C LEU A 485 17.50 28.60 -25.62
N LEU A 486 16.86 27.99 -24.63
CA LEU A 486 16.53 26.56 -24.67
C LEU A 486 15.38 26.34 -25.64
N THR A 487 15.59 25.48 -26.64
CA THR A 487 14.61 25.23 -27.71
C THR A 487 14.05 23.82 -27.72
N GLY A 488 14.79 22.85 -27.16
CA GLY A 488 14.39 21.45 -27.17
C GLY A 488 15.44 20.54 -26.56
N GLY A 489 15.35 19.24 -26.83
CA GLY A 489 16.23 18.25 -26.26
C GLY A 489 15.63 16.84 -26.23
N SER A 490 16.31 15.96 -25.49
CA SER A 490 15.87 14.60 -25.24
C SER A 490 16.02 14.25 -23.77
N GLN A 491 15.08 13.48 -23.23
CA GLN A 491 15.26 12.76 -21.95
C GLN A 491 15.40 11.26 -22.22
N TYR A 492 16.39 10.65 -21.58
CA TYR A 492 16.64 9.21 -21.65
C TYR A 492 16.13 8.58 -20.35
N ARG A 493 15.17 7.67 -20.48
CA ARG A 493 14.52 7.03 -19.33
C ARG A 493 14.46 5.52 -19.49
N ASN A 494 14.52 4.82 -18.37
CA ASN A 494 14.47 3.36 -18.36
C ASN A 494 13.41 2.88 -17.38
N TYR A 495 12.70 1.81 -17.76
CA TYR A 495 11.96 1.05 -16.76
C TYR A 495 12.92 0.31 -15.82
N THR A 496 12.49 0.01 -14.59
CA THR A 496 13.31 -0.70 -13.61
C THR A 496 13.78 -2.05 -14.16
N LEU A 497 15.10 -2.22 -14.34
CA LEU A 497 15.72 -3.39 -14.98
C LEU A 497 15.15 -3.72 -16.38
N GLY A 498 14.55 -2.74 -17.05
CA GLY A 498 13.84 -2.91 -18.32
C GLY A 498 14.53 -2.21 -19.49
N ASN A 499 13.76 -1.98 -20.56
CA ASN A 499 14.24 -1.27 -21.73
C ASN A 499 14.36 0.24 -21.47
N SER A 500 15.39 0.83 -22.06
CA SER A 500 15.57 2.28 -22.19
C SER A 500 14.70 2.83 -23.32
N PHE A 501 14.24 4.07 -23.17
CA PHE A 501 13.52 4.80 -24.19
C PHE A 501 13.85 6.30 -24.14
N GLU A 502 13.74 6.96 -25.29
CA GLU A 502 14.00 8.39 -25.45
C GLU A 502 12.68 9.14 -25.66
N ASN A 503 12.50 10.25 -24.94
CA ASN A 503 11.44 11.20 -25.24
C ASN A 503 12.06 12.52 -25.69
N GLN A 504 11.89 12.83 -26.98
CA GLN A 504 12.28 14.11 -27.56
C GLN A 504 11.27 15.19 -27.21
N PHE A 505 11.75 16.42 -27.04
CA PHE A 505 10.93 17.59 -26.79
C PHE A 505 11.48 18.82 -27.52
N GLY A 506 10.58 19.78 -27.80
CA GLY A 506 10.94 21.04 -28.44
C GLY A 506 11.50 20.87 -29.86
N LYS A 507 12.41 21.77 -30.26
CA LYS A 507 13.04 21.85 -31.58
C LYS A 507 14.56 21.79 -31.50
N THR A 508 15.18 21.35 -32.59
CA THR A 508 16.63 21.35 -32.77
C THR A 508 17.19 22.77 -32.74
N GLY A 509 18.28 22.96 -31.99
CA GLY A 509 18.97 24.23 -31.87
C GLY A 509 20.17 24.33 -32.82
N THR A 510 20.83 25.49 -32.82
CA THR A 510 22.04 25.74 -33.63
C THR A 510 23.34 25.71 -32.81
N LEU A 511 23.23 25.76 -31.48
CA LEU A 511 24.37 25.70 -30.56
C LEU A 511 24.74 24.25 -30.20
N PRO A 512 25.97 24.01 -29.70
CA PRO A 512 26.37 22.69 -29.22
C PRO A 512 25.42 22.13 -28.16
N ILE A 513 25.06 20.86 -28.33
CA ILE A 513 24.18 20.13 -27.41
C ILE A 513 24.82 20.06 -26.03
N ARG A 514 24.05 20.38 -24.99
CA ARG A 514 24.49 20.22 -23.59
C ARG A 514 23.86 18.96 -23.03
N THR A 515 24.68 18.03 -22.57
CA THR A 515 24.22 16.75 -22.02
C THR A 515 24.64 16.59 -20.58
N VAL A 516 23.80 15.96 -19.77
CA VAL A 516 24.12 15.50 -18.42
C VAL A 516 23.69 14.05 -18.25
N ASP A 517 24.62 13.21 -17.80
CA ASP A 517 24.31 11.85 -17.37
C ASP A 517 23.84 11.86 -15.91
N LEU A 518 22.79 11.07 -15.65
CA LEU A 518 22.03 11.05 -14.42
C LEU A 518 21.89 9.61 -13.89
N PRO A 519 22.99 8.84 -13.74
CA PRO A 519 22.87 7.52 -13.12
C PRO A 519 22.34 7.67 -11.68
N PRO A 520 21.67 6.64 -11.12
CA PRO A 520 21.06 6.72 -9.78
C PRO A 520 22.02 7.16 -8.66
N ASN A 521 23.32 6.91 -8.80
CA ASN A 521 24.36 7.30 -7.84
C ASN A 521 24.95 8.71 -8.04
N SER A 522 24.56 9.43 -9.11
CA SER A 522 24.99 10.79 -9.41
C SER A 522 23.83 11.67 -9.91
N PRO A 523 22.73 11.78 -9.13
CA PRO A 523 21.54 12.47 -9.58
C PRO A 523 21.68 14.00 -9.50
N ILE A 524 20.80 14.69 -10.22
CA ILE A 524 20.51 16.10 -9.96
C ILE A 524 19.59 16.17 -8.75
N THR A 525 19.99 16.95 -7.74
CA THR A 525 19.22 17.13 -6.49
C THR A 525 18.69 18.55 -6.34
N LYS A 526 19.17 19.49 -7.18
CA LYS A 526 18.70 20.87 -7.20
C LYS A 526 18.76 21.49 -8.59
N VAL A 527 17.75 22.29 -8.92
CA VAL A 527 17.69 23.10 -10.14
C VAL A 527 17.39 24.56 -9.80
N ILE A 528 18.22 25.50 -10.26
CA ILE A 528 17.96 26.94 -10.08
C ILE A 528 17.44 27.53 -11.38
N THR A 529 16.36 28.29 -11.30
CA THR A 529 15.77 28.99 -12.46
C THR A 529 15.76 30.49 -12.26
N ARG A 530 16.03 31.25 -13.33
CA ARG A 530 15.73 32.69 -13.41
C ARG A 530 14.82 32.95 -14.59
N GLN A 531 13.77 33.73 -14.37
CA GLN A 531 12.73 34.01 -15.37
C GLN A 531 12.22 35.44 -15.27
N TRP A 532 11.59 35.91 -16.35
CA TRP A 532 10.66 37.04 -16.27
C TRP A 532 9.26 36.57 -16.59
N PHE A 533 8.95 36.37 -17.87
CA PHE A 533 7.84 35.53 -18.31
C PHE A 533 8.34 34.09 -18.50
N GLU A 534 9.35 33.94 -19.36
CA GLU A 534 9.91 32.64 -19.69
C GLU A 534 11.18 32.35 -18.90
N PRO A 535 11.51 31.07 -18.63
CA PRO A 535 12.80 30.69 -18.07
C PRO A 535 13.92 31.11 -19.02
N ARG A 536 14.94 31.80 -18.49
CA ARG A 536 16.09 32.29 -19.25
C ARG A 536 17.40 31.65 -18.87
N GLU A 537 17.57 31.33 -17.59
CA GLU A 537 18.68 30.54 -17.10
C GLU A 537 18.14 29.36 -16.28
N ILE A 538 18.66 28.17 -16.55
CA ILE A 538 18.41 26.95 -15.77
C ILE A 538 19.75 26.35 -15.38
N GLU A 539 20.06 26.37 -14.10
CA GLU A 539 21.29 25.80 -13.54
C GLU A 539 21.01 24.43 -12.92
N LEU A 540 21.84 23.43 -13.23
CA LEU A 540 21.70 22.07 -12.72
C LEU A 540 22.79 21.77 -11.68
N TYR A 541 22.41 21.18 -10.54
CA TYR A 541 23.32 20.84 -9.44
C TYR A 541 23.24 19.37 -9.03
N LYS A 542 24.41 18.76 -8.82
CA LYS A 542 24.58 17.45 -8.17
C LYS A 542 25.02 17.69 -6.73
N GLY A 543 24.09 17.58 -5.77
CA GLY A 543 24.32 18.08 -4.42
C GLY A 543 24.61 19.59 -4.43
N ASN A 544 25.76 19.99 -3.87
CA ASN A 544 26.20 21.37 -3.89
C ASN A 544 27.06 21.73 -5.11
N THR A 545 27.34 20.78 -6.01
CA THR A 545 28.23 20.96 -7.16
C THR A 545 27.43 21.44 -8.38
N HIS A 546 27.76 22.65 -8.87
CA HIS A 546 27.22 23.16 -10.14
C HIS A 546 27.70 22.30 -11.31
N THR A 547 26.77 21.89 -12.17
CA THR A 547 27.06 21.07 -13.36
C THR A 547 27.21 21.97 -14.59
N PHE A 548 26.16 22.73 -14.90
CA PHE A 548 26.19 23.80 -15.90
C PHE A 548 24.93 24.67 -15.82
N THR A 549 24.98 25.79 -16.56
CA THR A 549 23.84 26.67 -16.83
C THR A 549 23.40 26.51 -18.29
N LEU A 550 22.10 26.36 -18.49
CA LEU A 550 21.39 26.45 -19.78
C LEU A 550 20.84 27.86 -19.95
N GLY A 551 20.93 28.37 -21.17
CA GLY A 551 20.50 29.70 -21.55
C GLY A 551 21.39 30.82 -21.00
N THR A 552 21.19 32.03 -21.53
CA THR A 552 21.86 33.25 -21.05
C THR A 552 20.89 34.44 -21.07
N ILE A 553 21.24 35.49 -20.32
CA ILE A 553 20.52 36.78 -20.28
C ILE A 553 21.49 37.84 -20.79
N THR A 554 21.37 38.22 -22.07
CA THR A 554 22.27 39.21 -22.69
C THR A 554 21.55 40.40 -23.31
N GLU A 555 20.22 40.46 -23.22
CA GLU A 555 19.48 41.65 -23.61
C GLU A 555 19.99 42.87 -22.82
N ARG A 556 20.10 44.02 -23.51
CA ARG A 556 20.59 45.26 -22.91
C ARG A 556 19.47 46.23 -22.56
N TYR A 557 18.38 46.20 -23.32
CA TYR A 557 17.27 47.13 -23.20
C TYR A 557 15.94 46.36 -23.21
N PRO A 558 15.51 45.77 -22.07
CA PRO A 558 14.14 45.30 -21.97
C PRO A 558 13.22 46.52 -22.12
N PHE A 559 12.42 46.55 -23.19
CA PHE A 559 11.64 47.71 -23.63
C PHE A 559 10.66 48.28 -22.56
N PHE A 560 10.36 47.50 -21.53
CA PHE A 560 9.26 47.73 -20.61
C PHE A 560 9.70 48.19 -19.20
N THR A 561 11.01 48.40 -19.00
CA THR A 561 11.56 48.90 -17.74
C THR A 561 12.75 49.85 -18.01
N GLU A 562 12.48 51.12 -18.32
CA GLU A 562 13.54 52.14 -18.47
C GLU A 562 14.47 52.19 -17.24
N GLY A 563 13.93 51.91 -16.05
CA GLY A 563 14.69 51.79 -14.80
C GLY A 563 15.57 50.54 -14.66
N CYS A 564 15.49 49.56 -15.56
CA CYS A 564 16.35 48.37 -15.59
C CYS A 564 17.27 48.33 -16.83
N SER A 565 17.28 49.39 -17.65
CA SER A 565 18.07 49.46 -18.88
C SER A 565 19.57 49.34 -18.59
N GLY A 566 20.23 48.40 -19.27
CA GLY A 566 21.65 48.09 -19.10
C GLY A 566 21.98 47.07 -18.01
N TYR A 567 21.02 46.68 -17.16
CA TYR A 567 21.18 45.70 -16.09
C TYR A 567 19.91 44.83 -15.85
N PRO A 568 19.32 44.24 -16.90
CA PRO A 568 18.09 43.44 -16.75
C PRO A 568 18.25 42.24 -15.83
N LYS A 569 19.43 41.61 -15.82
CA LYS A 569 19.72 40.44 -14.97
C LYS A 569 19.45 40.72 -13.49
N THR A 570 20.06 41.76 -12.94
CA THR A 570 19.93 42.12 -11.51
C THR A 570 18.57 42.73 -11.18
N CYS A 571 17.95 43.41 -12.13
CA CYS A 571 16.68 44.10 -11.91
C CYS A 571 15.46 43.17 -11.98
N ILE A 572 15.44 42.23 -12.94
CA ILE A 572 14.27 41.41 -13.27
C ILE A 572 14.48 39.95 -12.86
N TYR A 573 15.60 39.37 -13.30
CA TYR A 573 15.80 37.92 -13.27
C TYR A 573 16.34 37.40 -11.93
N ASP A 574 17.25 38.13 -11.28
CA ASP A 574 17.78 37.76 -9.97
C ASP A 574 16.71 37.81 -8.86
N PRO A 575 15.79 38.79 -8.80
CA PRO A 575 14.64 38.75 -7.88
C PRO A 575 13.71 37.55 -8.13
N ALA A 576 13.58 37.13 -9.39
CA ALA A 576 12.78 35.97 -9.79
C ALA A 576 13.52 34.62 -9.70
N ARG A 577 14.76 34.62 -9.19
CA ARG A 577 15.53 33.41 -8.92
C ARG A 577 14.75 32.49 -7.97
N ARG A 578 14.66 31.21 -8.31
CA ARG A 578 14.10 30.17 -7.42
C ARG A 578 14.96 28.92 -7.41
N GLU A 579 15.10 28.33 -6.24
CA GLU A 579 15.69 27.00 -6.06
C GLU A 579 14.55 25.98 -6.10
N ASN A 580 14.66 25.04 -7.03
CA ASN A 580 13.70 23.95 -7.20
C ASN A 580 14.38 22.69 -6.67
N GLN A 581 14.00 22.32 -5.45
CA GLN A 581 14.50 21.17 -4.73
C GLN A 581 13.42 20.75 -3.71
N VAL A 582 13.27 19.44 -3.47
CA VAL A 582 12.49 18.96 -2.32
C VAL A 582 13.35 19.10 -1.06
N PRO A 583 12.81 19.56 0.08
CA PRO A 583 13.59 19.80 1.30
C PRO A 583 14.48 18.61 1.69
N LYS A 584 15.64 18.90 2.27
CA LYS A 584 16.54 17.87 2.78
C LYS A 584 15.92 17.18 4.01
N ALA A 585 16.30 15.93 4.24
CA ALA A 585 15.79 15.15 5.38
C ALA A 585 16.66 15.38 6.63
N VAL A 586 16.01 15.58 7.78
CA VAL A 586 16.69 15.53 9.10
C VAL A 586 17.35 14.16 9.27
N ASP A 587 18.58 14.12 9.78
CA ASP A 587 19.24 12.85 10.12
C ASP A 587 18.55 12.23 11.35
N PRO A 588 17.90 11.05 11.22
CA PRO A 588 17.19 10.44 12.34
C PRO A 588 18.10 10.04 13.50
N TYR A 589 19.38 9.78 13.22
CA TYR A 589 20.37 9.39 14.22
C TYR A 589 21.14 10.60 14.78
N ASN A 590 20.99 11.77 14.17
CA ASN A 590 21.55 13.02 14.66
C ASN A 590 20.59 14.21 14.38
N PRO A 591 19.42 14.26 15.04
CA PRO A 591 18.39 15.27 14.78
C PRO A 591 18.81 16.70 15.14
N SER A 592 19.91 16.84 15.89
CA SER A 592 20.50 18.14 16.24
C SER A 592 21.51 18.64 15.20
N ALA A 593 21.79 17.88 14.14
CA ALA A 593 22.71 18.29 13.07
C ALA A 593 22.20 19.57 12.37
N PRO A 594 23.08 20.52 12.04
CA PRO A 594 22.70 21.70 11.28
C PRO A 594 22.22 21.31 9.88
N MET A 595 21.29 22.09 9.31
CA MET A 595 20.68 21.85 8.00
C MET A 595 21.69 21.63 6.86
N THR A 596 22.87 22.23 6.96
CA THR A 596 23.97 22.06 5.98
C THR A 596 24.49 20.63 5.90
N GLN A 597 24.32 19.82 6.94
CA GLN A 597 24.72 18.40 7.01
C GLN A 597 23.60 17.44 6.61
N TRP A 598 22.38 17.91 6.44
CA TRP A 598 21.25 17.08 6.04
C TRP A 598 21.45 16.53 4.62
N LYS A 599 20.89 15.36 4.37
CA LYS A 599 21.00 14.66 3.09
C LYS A 599 19.85 15.04 2.17
N ASP A 600 20.12 15.04 0.86
CA ASP A 600 19.08 15.19 -0.14
C ASP A 600 18.08 14.02 -0.04
N SER A 601 16.80 14.35 0.01
CA SER A 601 15.72 13.38 0.19
C SER A 601 15.18 12.84 -1.14
N HIS A 602 15.39 13.58 -2.24
CA HIS A 602 14.85 13.26 -3.55
C HIS A 602 15.87 13.50 -4.67
N LEU A 603 15.65 12.82 -5.78
CA LEU A 603 16.40 12.97 -7.02
C LEU A 603 15.47 13.40 -8.17
N LEU A 604 16.00 14.16 -9.13
CA LEU A 604 15.28 14.53 -10.34
C LEU A 604 14.97 13.27 -11.17
N SER A 605 13.70 13.07 -11.48
CA SER A 605 13.17 11.89 -12.19
C SER A 605 12.42 12.24 -13.48
N TYR A 606 12.00 13.50 -13.63
CA TYR A 606 11.26 13.94 -14.81
C TYR A 606 11.54 15.42 -15.11
N PHE A 607 11.74 15.72 -16.40
CA PHE A 607 11.88 17.08 -16.92
C PHE A 607 10.80 17.32 -17.98
N LYS A 608 9.90 18.28 -17.72
CA LYS A 608 8.88 18.70 -18.68
C LYS A 608 9.32 20.00 -19.35
N TYR A 609 9.39 19.96 -20.68
CA TYR A 609 9.49 21.15 -21.53
C TYR A 609 8.10 21.53 -22.06
N GLU A 610 7.71 22.79 -21.93
CA GLU A 610 6.52 23.35 -22.58
C GLU A 610 6.94 24.55 -23.45
N PRO A 611 6.60 24.57 -24.75
CA PRO A 611 6.96 25.68 -25.63
C PRO A 611 6.15 26.93 -25.29
N ILE A 612 6.71 28.10 -25.58
CA ILE A 612 5.99 29.37 -25.54
C ILE A 612 4.79 29.33 -26.52
N ARG A 613 3.76 30.14 -26.26
CA ARG A 613 2.57 30.17 -27.14
C ARG A 613 2.93 30.70 -28.53
N SER A 614 2.25 30.19 -29.56
CA SER A 614 2.54 30.48 -30.97
C SER A 614 2.36 31.94 -31.37
N ASP A 615 1.50 32.67 -30.65
CA ASP A 615 1.20 34.08 -30.86
C ASP A 615 1.85 34.98 -29.80
N SER A 616 2.91 34.49 -29.13
CA SER A 616 3.56 35.23 -28.04
C SER A 616 4.22 36.51 -28.57
N PRO A 617 3.81 37.69 -28.10
CA PRO A 617 4.57 38.91 -28.34
C PRO A 617 5.98 38.79 -27.76
N PHE A 618 6.97 39.28 -28.50
CA PHE A 618 8.36 39.41 -28.06
C PHE A 618 9.06 38.09 -27.67
N GLY A 619 8.45 36.94 -28.00
CA GLY A 619 9.08 35.62 -27.90
C GLY A 619 9.42 35.05 -29.27
N TYR A 620 10.05 33.88 -29.27
CA TYR A 620 10.50 33.18 -30.48
C TYR A 620 9.81 31.79 -30.60
N PRO A 621 8.48 31.74 -30.84
CA PRO A 621 7.75 30.48 -30.97
C PRO A 621 8.21 29.64 -32.17
N ASP A 622 8.58 30.28 -33.27
CA ASP A 622 9.09 29.60 -34.47
C ASP A 622 10.43 28.91 -34.23
N GLU A 623 11.25 29.46 -33.35
CA GLU A 623 12.51 28.84 -32.89
C GLU A 623 12.26 27.78 -31.81
N GLY A 624 11.03 27.66 -31.30
CA GLY A 624 10.70 26.75 -30.22
C GLY A 624 11.23 27.21 -28.88
N GLN A 625 11.22 28.51 -28.57
CA GLN A 625 11.61 28.99 -27.24
C GLN A 625 10.80 28.30 -26.13
N ILE A 626 11.48 27.87 -25.05
CA ILE A 626 10.81 27.37 -23.84
C ILE A 626 9.89 28.44 -23.24
N GLY A 627 8.65 28.06 -22.92
CA GLY A 627 7.70 28.88 -22.17
C GLY A 627 7.62 28.50 -20.70
N ALA A 628 7.59 27.19 -20.40
CA ALA A 628 7.56 26.70 -19.03
C ALA A 628 8.30 25.37 -18.85
N VAL A 629 8.68 25.09 -17.60
CA VAL A 629 9.34 23.87 -17.17
C VAL A 629 8.72 23.34 -15.88
N ALA A 630 8.61 22.01 -15.77
CA ALA A 630 8.28 21.33 -14.52
C ALA A 630 9.33 20.26 -14.19
N PHE A 631 9.58 20.05 -12.91
CA PHE A 631 10.55 19.07 -12.40
C PHE A 631 9.83 18.07 -11.49
N GLY A 632 9.91 16.79 -11.85
CA GLY A 632 9.40 15.68 -11.05
C GLY A 632 10.52 15.00 -10.25
N TRP A 633 10.23 14.61 -9.02
CA TRP A 633 11.20 14.16 -8.03
C TRP A 633 10.75 12.85 -7.37
N THR A 634 11.64 11.85 -7.34
CA THR A 634 11.39 10.56 -6.65
C THR A 634 12.27 10.44 -5.41
N HIS A 635 11.80 9.70 -4.42
CA HIS A 635 12.49 9.54 -3.14
C HIS A 635 13.83 8.80 -3.33
N THR A 636 14.89 9.22 -2.62
CA THR A 636 16.23 8.61 -2.75
C THR A 636 16.30 7.17 -2.26
N GLY A 637 15.33 6.74 -1.45
CA GLY A 637 15.23 5.37 -0.95
C GLY A 637 14.67 4.34 -1.94
N VAL A 638 14.23 4.75 -3.14
CA VAL A 638 13.76 3.78 -4.15
C VAL A 638 14.96 3.00 -4.69
N ASP A 639 14.83 1.68 -4.78
CA ASP A 639 15.92 0.81 -5.22
C ASP A 639 15.94 0.64 -6.76
N PRO A 640 17.00 1.03 -7.47
CA PRO A 640 17.10 0.86 -8.93
C PRO A 640 17.17 -0.60 -9.40
N ASN A 641 17.44 -1.55 -8.50
CA ASN A 641 17.68 -2.95 -8.86
C ASN A 641 16.62 -3.92 -8.35
N ASN A 642 15.55 -3.45 -7.70
CA ASN A 642 14.55 -4.36 -7.10
C ASN A 642 15.24 -5.50 -6.30
N LEU A 643 16.25 -5.15 -5.49
CA LEU A 643 17.12 -6.11 -4.82
C LEU A 643 16.33 -6.81 -3.70
N ILE A 644 16.27 -8.13 -3.72
CA ILE A 644 15.65 -8.92 -2.66
C ILE A 644 16.65 -9.06 -1.50
N ASP A 645 16.26 -8.62 -0.31
CA ASP A 645 17.06 -8.72 0.91
C ASP A 645 16.92 -10.13 1.52
N PRO A 646 18.03 -10.84 1.82
CA PRO A 646 17.99 -12.20 2.34
C PRO A 646 17.63 -12.32 3.83
N GLY A 647 17.57 -11.20 4.56
CA GLY A 647 17.26 -11.16 5.99
C GLY A 647 16.05 -10.30 6.35
N LYS A 648 15.35 -9.74 5.35
CA LYS A 648 14.19 -8.86 5.53
C LYS A 648 13.07 -9.21 4.57
N ILE A 649 11.83 -8.97 4.99
CA ILE A 649 10.67 -8.90 4.11
C ILE A 649 10.90 -7.77 3.11
N THR A 650 11.06 -8.11 1.84
CA THR A 650 11.25 -7.11 0.77
C THR A 650 9.92 -6.82 0.11
N GLN A 651 9.46 -5.57 0.21
CA GLN A 651 8.29 -5.06 -0.50
C GLN A 651 8.73 -4.41 -1.81
N ILE A 652 8.18 -4.88 -2.93
CA ILE A 652 8.39 -4.29 -4.26
C ILE A 652 7.04 -3.81 -4.79
N PRO A 653 6.81 -2.49 -4.91
CA PRO A 653 5.59 -1.94 -5.50
C PRO A 653 5.37 -2.45 -6.93
N ALA A 654 4.13 -2.79 -7.27
CA ALA A 654 3.76 -3.36 -8.57
C ALA A 654 4.12 -2.42 -9.73
N VAL A 655 4.06 -1.10 -9.51
CA VAL A 655 4.43 -0.09 -10.50
C VAL A 655 5.91 -0.12 -10.90
N LYS A 656 6.77 -0.83 -10.16
CA LYS A 656 8.16 -1.08 -10.56
C LYS A 656 8.31 -2.26 -11.53
N GLY A 657 7.19 -2.81 -12.02
CA GLY A 657 7.18 -3.64 -13.22
C GLY A 657 7.80 -2.91 -14.40
N TYR A 658 8.31 -3.66 -15.38
CA TYR A 658 8.95 -3.09 -16.57
C TYR A 658 8.08 -3.18 -17.83
N GLN A 659 7.01 -3.98 -17.78
CA GLN A 659 6.10 -4.19 -18.89
C GLN A 659 4.70 -4.57 -18.42
N LEU A 660 3.68 -4.04 -19.10
CA LEU A 660 2.28 -4.41 -18.95
C LEU A 660 1.76 -5.00 -20.28
N GLY A 661 0.85 -5.96 -20.20
CA GLY A 661 0.18 -6.61 -21.32
C GLY A 661 -1.31 -6.82 -21.07
N GLY A 662 -2.06 -7.20 -22.10
CA GLY A 662 -3.48 -7.57 -21.95
C GLY A 662 -4.38 -6.46 -21.40
N ASN A 663 -4.16 -5.21 -21.81
CA ASN A 663 -4.87 -4.02 -21.31
C ASN A 663 -4.71 -3.73 -19.80
N ALA A 664 -3.71 -4.34 -19.15
CA ALA A 664 -3.28 -3.89 -17.83
C ALA A 664 -2.83 -2.43 -17.87
N LYS A 665 -3.09 -1.69 -16.79
CA LYS A 665 -2.79 -0.26 -16.69
C LYS A 665 -2.36 0.13 -15.28
N VAL A 666 -1.62 1.23 -15.18
CA VAL A 666 -1.36 1.88 -13.90
C VAL A 666 -2.56 2.74 -13.52
N VAL A 667 -2.93 2.72 -12.24
CA VAL A 667 -4.01 3.53 -11.68
C VAL A 667 -3.48 4.34 -10.48
N PRO A 668 -4.00 5.57 -10.25
CA PRO A 668 -3.58 6.37 -9.11
C PRO A 668 -3.78 5.63 -7.79
N GLY A 669 -2.80 5.76 -6.90
CA GLY A 669 -2.92 5.26 -5.53
C GLY A 669 -4.01 6.04 -4.74
N PRO A 670 -4.66 5.42 -3.73
CA PRO A 670 -5.65 6.08 -2.89
C PRO A 670 -5.05 7.06 -1.87
N GLY A 671 -3.74 7.29 -1.91
CA GLY A 671 -2.98 8.13 -0.97
C GLY A 671 -2.26 7.35 0.14
N SER A 672 -2.72 6.15 0.50
CA SER A 672 -2.15 5.34 1.60
C SER A 672 -1.25 4.19 1.15
N THR A 673 -0.69 4.26 -0.06
CA THR A 673 0.12 3.18 -0.68
C THR A 673 1.56 3.60 -0.99
N GLY A 674 1.89 4.90 -0.86
CA GLY A 674 3.23 5.43 -1.14
C GLY A 674 3.53 5.62 -2.64
N GLY A 675 2.56 5.32 -3.50
CA GLY A 675 2.65 5.43 -4.96
C GLY A 675 1.43 4.86 -5.67
N ASP A 676 1.50 4.81 -6.99
CA ASP A 676 0.46 4.27 -7.86
C ASP A 676 0.40 2.74 -7.81
N LEU A 677 -0.66 2.17 -8.40
CA LEU A 677 -0.98 0.73 -8.37
C LEU A 677 -1.07 0.17 -9.79
N VAL A 678 -1.03 -1.15 -9.93
CA VAL A 678 -1.25 -1.82 -11.23
C VAL A 678 -2.59 -2.53 -11.23
N GLN A 679 -3.45 -2.21 -12.20
CA GLN A 679 -4.71 -2.92 -12.44
C GLN A 679 -4.53 -3.94 -13.57
N LEU A 680 -4.73 -5.21 -13.25
CA LEU A 680 -4.86 -6.32 -14.19
C LEU A 680 -6.34 -6.59 -14.44
N VAL A 681 -6.85 -6.16 -15.59
CA VAL A 681 -8.17 -6.60 -16.09
C VAL A 681 -8.12 -8.09 -16.46
N PRO A 682 -9.25 -8.78 -16.69
CA PRO A 682 -9.22 -10.17 -17.20
C PRO A 682 -8.35 -10.29 -18.46
N GLY A 683 -7.39 -11.23 -18.44
CA GLY A 683 -6.35 -11.40 -19.48
C GLY A 683 -5.18 -10.42 -19.38
N GLY A 684 -5.19 -9.51 -18.40
CA GLY A 684 -4.13 -8.55 -18.11
C GLY A 684 -2.92 -9.20 -17.45
N VAL A 685 -1.74 -8.72 -17.84
CA VAL A 685 -0.45 -9.28 -17.42
C VAL A 685 0.51 -8.17 -16.99
N MET A 686 1.29 -8.41 -15.94
CA MET A 686 2.39 -7.55 -15.52
C MET A 686 3.68 -8.36 -15.40
N PHE A 687 4.78 -7.76 -15.86
CA PHE A 687 6.11 -8.32 -15.72
C PHE A 687 6.97 -7.45 -14.80
N ILE A 688 7.63 -8.08 -13.84
CA ILE A 688 8.58 -7.43 -12.94
C ILE A 688 9.91 -8.17 -12.97
N ARG A 689 11.01 -7.41 -12.97
CA ARG A 689 12.36 -7.95 -12.84
C ARG A 689 12.89 -7.65 -11.45
N VAL A 690 13.64 -8.58 -10.90
CA VAL A 690 14.21 -8.48 -9.56
C VAL A 690 15.67 -8.92 -9.59
N THR A 691 16.47 -8.38 -8.68
CA THR A 691 17.87 -8.78 -8.51
C THR A 691 18.03 -9.47 -7.15
N GLY A 692 18.86 -10.50 -7.10
CA GLY A 692 19.22 -11.19 -5.86
C GLY A 692 19.56 -12.64 -6.13
N GLN A 693 20.65 -13.13 -5.53
CA GLN A 693 20.90 -14.56 -5.52
C GLN A 693 19.86 -15.19 -4.59
N VAL A 694 18.94 -15.96 -5.17
CA VAL A 694 17.92 -16.71 -4.42
C VAL A 694 18.64 -17.90 -3.75
N GLN A 695 19.59 -17.64 -2.86
CA GLN A 695 20.35 -18.68 -2.12
C GLN A 695 19.47 -19.38 -1.08
N LYS A 696 18.29 -18.82 -0.80
CA LYS A 696 17.28 -19.30 0.13
C LYS A 696 15.90 -19.19 -0.54
N GLY A 697 14.96 -20.02 -0.10
CA GLY A 697 13.57 -19.88 -0.55
C GLY A 697 12.88 -18.66 0.06
N TYR A 698 11.81 -18.21 -0.58
CA TYR A 698 11.00 -17.09 -0.11
C TYR A 698 9.52 -17.46 -0.12
N GLN A 699 8.82 -17.13 0.95
CA GLN A 699 7.36 -17.12 0.94
C GLN A 699 6.89 -15.85 0.23
N LEU A 700 6.09 -16.01 -0.82
CA LEU A 700 5.55 -14.88 -1.58
C LEU A 700 4.19 -14.46 -1.04
N ARG A 701 3.98 -13.14 -0.93
CA ARG A 701 2.72 -12.53 -0.54
C ARG A 701 2.43 -11.32 -1.42
N ILE A 702 1.18 -11.11 -1.81
CA ILE A 702 0.76 -9.91 -2.54
C ILE A 702 -0.24 -9.12 -1.70
N ARG A 703 -0.14 -7.79 -1.72
CA ARG A 703 -1.17 -6.87 -1.23
C ARG A 703 -2.00 -6.39 -2.42
N TYR A 704 -3.30 -6.66 -2.38
CA TYR A 704 -4.17 -6.48 -3.55
C TYR A 704 -5.57 -6.00 -3.16
N ALA A 705 -6.31 -5.48 -4.13
CA ALA A 705 -7.74 -5.21 -4.03
C ALA A 705 -8.49 -5.88 -5.19
N SER A 706 -9.62 -6.54 -4.90
CA SER A 706 -10.43 -7.26 -5.87
C SER A 706 -11.93 -7.14 -5.56
N THR A 707 -12.76 -6.97 -6.59
CA THR A 707 -14.23 -6.92 -6.43
C THR A 707 -14.91 -8.28 -6.48
N GLY A 708 -14.24 -9.29 -7.02
CA GLY A 708 -14.74 -10.66 -7.12
C GLY A 708 -13.66 -11.67 -6.74
N THR A 709 -14.06 -12.94 -6.62
CA THR A 709 -13.10 -14.04 -6.52
C THR A 709 -12.37 -14.17 -7.85
N ASN A 710 -11.04 -14.07 -7.83
CA ASN A 710 -10.18 -14.19 -9.00
C ASN A 710 -9.12 -15.27 -8.83
N ARG A 711 -8.53 -15.67 -9.96
CA ARG A 711 -7.37 -16.55 -10.01
C ARG A 711 -6.22 -15.83 -10.73
N LEU A 712 -5.14 -15.63 -10.01
CA LEU A 712 -3.91 -15.02 -10.51
C LEU A 712 -2.88 -16.13 -10.72
N PHE A 713 -2.23 -16.17 -11.87
CA PHE A 713 -1.05 -17.02 -12.06
C PHE A 713 0.20 -16.20 -11.82
N VAL A 714 1.14 -16.78 -11.08
CA VAL A 714 2.45 -16.19 -10.84
C VAL A 714 3.52 -17.14 -11.35
N ASP A 715 4.27 -16.68 -12.32
CA ASP A 715 5.32 -17.45 -12.98
C ASP A 715 6.68 -16.79 -12.73
N ARG A 716 7.72 -17.60 -12.51
CA ARG A 716 9.12 -17.16 -12.53
C ARG A 716 9.76 -17.64 -13.83
N TYR A 717 10.54 -16.76 -14.44
CA TYR A 717 11.40 -17.09 -15.57
C TYR A 717 12.82 -16.65 -15.30
N MET A 718 13.76 -17.54 -15.62
CA MET A 718 15.17 -17.21 -15.66
C MET A 718 15.50 -16.29 -16.84
N ASP A 719 16.47 -15.40 -16.65
CA ASP A 719 16.94 -14.53 -17.72
C ASP A 719 17.41 -15.37 -18.93
N GLY A 720 16.83 -15.10 -20.10
CA GLY A 720 17.09 -15.85 -21.34
C GLY A 720 16.23 -17.11 -21.52
N SER A 721 15.44 -17.52 -20.53
CA SER A 721 14.48 -18.63 -20.65
C SER A 721 13.10 -18.14 -21.12
N SER A 722 12.45 -18.93 -21.97
CA SER A 722 11.03 -18.79 -22.33
C SER A 722 10.11 -19.71 -21.53
N GLU A 723 10.66 -20.68 -20.80
CA GLU A 723 9.92 -21.61 -19.94
C GLU A 723 10.00 -21.15 -18.49
N ALA A 724 8.86 -21.21 -17.79
CA ALA A 724 8.78 -20.89 -16.38
C ALA A 724 9.33 -22.06 -15.57
N ASP A 725 10.21 -21.78 -14.60
CA ASP A 725 10.76 -22.78 -13.69
C ASP A 725 9.95 -22.88 -12.38
N TYR A 726 8.99 -21.98 -12.20
CA TYR A 726 8.03 -21.95 -11.10
C TYR A 726 6.73 -21.32 -11.61
N THR A 727 5.61 -21.98 -11.33
CA THR A 727 4.26 -21.52 -11.69
C THR A 727 3.32 -21.87 -10.55
N VAL A 728 2.70 -20.86 -9.94
CA VAL A 728 1.72 -21.08 -8.86
C VAL A 728 0.41 -20.37 -9.16
N PRO A 729 -0.74 -21.06 -9.07
CA PRO A 729 -2.05 -20.40 -9.07
C PRO A 729 -2.35 -19.83 -7.69
N VAL A 730 -2.78 -18.58 -7.64
CA VAL A 730 -3.17 -17.87 -6.41
C VAL A 730 -4.66 -17.54 -6.46
N ASN A 731 -5.41 -18.06 -5.49
CA ASN A 731 -6.82 -17.73 -5.31
C ASN A 731 -6.93 -16.40 -4.55
N LEU A 732 -7.67 -15.46 -5.14
CA LEU A 732 -7.85 -14.11 -4.60
C LEU A 732 -9.33 -13.85 -4.29
N PRO A 733 -9.76 -14.00 -3.03
CA PRO A 733 -11.09 -13.58 -2.59
C PRO A 733 -11.39 -12.10 -2.87
N PRO A 734 -12.66 -11.69 -2.96
CA PRO A 734 -13.02 -10.28 -3.02
C PRO A 734 -12.62 -9.58 -1.72
N THR A 735 -12.11 -8.36 -1.84
CA THR A 735 -11.67 -7.53 -0.70
C THR A 735 -12.49 -6.26 -0.56
N TYR A 736 -13.22 -5.84 -1.60
CA TYR A 736 -14.07 -4.65 -1.57
C TYR A 736 -15.23 -4.74 -2.59
N SER A 737 -16.19 -3.82 -2.49
CA SER A 737 -17.44 -3.83 -3.27
C SER A 737 -17.44 -3.01 -4.56
N GLY A 738 -16.30 -2.40 -4.95
CA GLY A 738 -16.20 -1.53 -6.13
C GLY A 738 -16.37 -0.04 -5.86
N GLU A 739 -16.52 0.37 -4.60
CA GLU A 739 -16.46 1.78 -4.17
C GLU A 739 -15.04 2.36 -4.30
N SER A 740 -14.87 3.65 -3.97
CA SER A 740 -13.54 4.29 -3.92
C SER A 740 -12.61 3.54 -2.97
N LEU A 741 -11.40 3.24 -3.44
CA LEU A 741 -10.38 2.53 -2.65
C LEU A 741 -10.06 3.30 -1.36
N ASN A 742 -10.12 2.59 -0.25
CA ASN A 742 -9.74 3.04 1.08
C ASN A 742 -8.82 2.00 1.74
N PHE A 743 -8.42 2.23 3.00
CA PHE A 743 -7.52 1.33 3.71
C PHE A 743 -8.03 -0.13 3.76
N ASN A 744 -9.33 -0.34 4.01
CA ASN A 744 -9.93 -1.68 4.12
C ASN A 744 -10.17 -2.36 2.78
N SER A 745 -9.93 -1.66 1.66
CA SER A 745 -10.11 -2.25 0.34
C SER A 745 -9.02 -3.25 -0.02
N PHE A 746 -7.89 -3.23 0.70
CA PHE A 746 -6.73 -4.08 0.44
C PHE A 746 -6.71 -5.31 1.35
N GLY A 747 -6.53 -6.47 0.74
CA GLY A 747 -6.23 -7.74 1.42
C GLY A 747 -4.82 -8.23 1.10
N TYR A 748 -4.46 -9.35 1.72
CA TYR A 748 -3.20 -10.04 1.49
C TYR A 748 -3.47 -11.46 1.01
N ALA A 749 -2.74 -11.92 0.00
CA ALA A 749 -2.75 -13.30 -0.44
C ALA A 749 -1.32 -13.85 -0.40
N THR A 750 -1.12 -14.89 0.42
CA THR A 750 0.14 -15.63 0.53
C THR A 750 0.05 -16.86 -0.38
N MET A 751 1.08 -17.09 -1.18
CA MET A 751 1.12 -18.23 -2.11
C MET A 751 1.24 -19.55 -1.33
N GLU A 752 0.59 -20.62 -1.79
CA GLU A 752 0.67 -21.91 -1.05
C GLU A 752 2.04 -22.56 -1.21
N GLU A 753 2.64 -22.44 -2.39
CA GLU A 753 3.97 -22.98 -2.69
C GLU A 753 5.02 -21.87 -2.55
N PRO A 754 6.05 -22.04 -1.70
CA PRO A 754 7.12 -21.07 -1.57
C PRO A 754 7.96 -21.01 -2.85
N LEU A 755 8.58 -19.86 -3.09
CA LEU A 755 9.51 -19.67 -4.18
C LEU A 755 10.84 -20.37 -3.85
N PRO A 756 11.27 -21.39 -4.63
CA PRO A 756 12.46 -22.17 -4.30
C PRO A 756 13.77 -21.42 -4.58
N PRO A 757 14.87 -21.78 -3.89
CA PRO A 757 16.18 -21.25 -4.16
C PRO A 757 16.69 -21.63 -5.55
N LEU A 758 17.61 -20.82 -6.07
CA LEU A 758 18.33 -21.06 -7.31
C LEU A 758 19.64 -21.77 -7.01
N ILE A 759 19.84 -22.94 -7.62
CA ILE A 759 20.99 -23.82 -7.37
C ILE A 759 22.21 -23.44 -8.24
N ASP A 760 21.99 -22.85 -9.43
CA ASP A 760 23.09 -22.44 -10.32
C ASP A 760 22.65 -21.34 -11.29
N THR A 761 23.08 -20.09 -11.08
CA THR A 761 22.78 -18.99 -12.01
C THR A 761 23.93 -18.00 -12.13
N SER A 762 24.50 -17.92 -13.34
CA SER A 762 25.47 -16.90 -13.74
C SER A 762 24.89 -15.47 -13.78
N SER A 763 23.56 -15.32 -13.83
CA SER A 763 22.84 -14.04 -13.70
C SER A 763 22.25 -13.89 -12.31
N ALA A 764 22.39 -12.70 -11.71
CA ALA A 764 21.72 -12.31 -10.48
C ALA A 764 20.32 -11.71 -10.70
N THR A 765 19.86 -11.62 -11.96
CA THR A 765 18.57 -11.03 -12.34
C THR A 765 17.66 -12.08 -12.98
N TRP A 766 16.37 -11.97 -12.71
CA TRP A 766 15.32 -12.84 -13.23
C TRP A 766 13.99 -12.09 -13.24
N LYS A 767 12.96 -12.64 -13.88
CA LYS A 767 11.65 -11.99 -14.04
C LYS A 767 10.51 -12.83 -13.46
N MET A 768 9.46 -12.14 -13.03
CA MET A 768 8.18 -12.72 -12.67
C MET A 768 7.08 -12.17 -13.56
N GLU A 769 6.13 -13.03 -13.89
CA GLU A 769 4.89 -12.70 -14.58
C GLU A 769 3.71 -12.86 -13.62
N PHE A 770 2.79 -11.91 -13.65
CA PHE A 770 1.54 -11.93 -12.89
C PHE A 770 0.38 -11.80 -13.87
N SER A 771 -0.41 -12.87 -14.01
CA SER A 771 -1.41 -13.02 -15.07
C SER A 771 -2.80 -13.25 -14.51
N ASN A 772 -3.74 -12.36 -14.85
CA ASN A 772 -5.13 -12.46 -14.40
C ASN A 772 -5.95 -13.38 -15.30
N PHE A 773 -6.17 -14.62 -14.84
CA PHE A 773 -7.07 -15.60 -15.48
C PHE A 773 -8.47 -15.61 -14.86
N GLY A 774 -8.76 -14.68 -13.95
CA GLY A 774 -10.07 -14.48 -13.36
C GLY A 774 -11.03 -13.69 -14.24
N ASN A 775 -12.24 -13.48 -13.72
CA ASN A 775 -13.34 -12.81 -14.43
C ASN A 775 -13.53 -11.35 -14.04
N SER A 776 -12.75 -10.83 -13.09
CA SER A 776 -12.83 -9.43 -12.64
C SER A 776 -11.46 -8.78 -12.49
N PRO A 777 -11.36 -7.44 -12.48
CA PRO A 777 -10.09 -6.75 -12.34
C PRO A 777 -9.45 -7.01 -10.97
N ILE A 778 -8.13 -7.18 -10.97
CA ILE A 778 -7.28 -7.26 -9.78
C ILE A 778 -6.43 -5.99 -9.74
N ILE A 779 -6.39 -5.30 -8.60
CA ILE A 779 -5.49 -4.16 -8.39
C ILE A 779 -4.38 -4.63 -7.44
N ILE A 780 -3.13 -4.56 -7.88
CA ILE A 780 -1.96 -4.97 -7.11
C ILE A 780 -1.23 -3.71 -6.63
N ASP A 781 -0.99 -3.64 -5.32
CA ASP A 781 -0.19 -2.61 -4.68
C ASP A 781 1.29 -3.00 -4.69
N LYS A 782 1.62 -4.11 -4.03
CA LYS A 782 3.00 -4.57 -3.88
C LYS A 782 3.11 -6.08 -3.75
N ILE A 783 4.28 -6.59 -4.14
CA ILE A 783 4.72 -7.97 -3.97
C ILE A 783 5.69 -8.01 -2.79
N GLU A 784 5.56 -8.99 -1.91
CA GLU A 784 6.38 -9.15 -0.71
C GLU A 784 7.10 -10.50 -0.74
N PHE A 785 8.42 -10.45 -0.60
CA PHE A 785 9.31 -11.60 -0.50
C PHE A 785 9.69 -11.78 0.97
N ILE A 786 9.18 -12.83 1.60
CA ILE A 786 9.43 -13.14 3.02
C ILE A 786 10.50 -14.24 3.06
N PRO A 787 11.70 -13.97 3.58
CA PRO A 787 12.77 -14.97 3.59
C PRO A 787 12.39 -16.15 4.50
N ILE A 788 12.64 -17.36 4.02
CA ILE A 788 12.47 -18.60 4.78
C ILE A 788 13.78 -18.89 5.53
N GLU A 789 13.68 -19.21 6.82
CA GLU A 789 14.79 -19.76 7.60
C GLU A 789 14.88 -21.27 7.39
N GLY A 790 16.09 -21.80 7.25
CA GLY A 790 16.29 -23.24 6.96
C GLY A 790 16.11 -23.59 5.49
N SER A 791 15.78 -24.85 5.21
CA SER A 791 15.50 -25.33 3.85
C SER A 791 14.03 -25.14 3.50
N VAL A 792 13.71 -25.10 2.20
CA VAL A 792 12.30 -24.99 1.76
C VAL A 792 11.52 -26.24 2.17
N GLU A 793 12.17 -27.41 2.12
CA GLU A 793 11.57 -28.70 2.49
C GLU A 793 11.21 -28.74 3.99
N GLU A 794 12.06 -28.20 4.86
CA GLU A 794 11.79 -28.09 6.30
C GLU A 794 10.59 -27.16 6.55
N PHE A 795 10.58 -25.99 5.89
CA PHE A 795 9.48 -25.03 6.00
C PHE A 795 8.14 -25.59 5.49
N GLU A 796 8.14 -26.27 4.34
CA GLU A 796 6.95 -26.94 3.82
C GLU A 796 6.46 -28.05 4.76
N ALA A 797 7.39 -28.78 5.39
CA ALA A 797 7.05 -29.78 6.38
C ALA A 797 6.41 -29.16 7.64
N ASP A 798 6.91 -28.03 8.11
CA ASP A 798 6.32 -27.26 9.22
C ASP A 798 4.89 -26.76 8.87
N GLN A 799 4.70 -26.22 7.67
CA GLN A 799 3.38 -25.79 7.18
C GLN A 799 2.41 -26.98 7.10
N GLY A 800 2.88 -28.10 6.57
CA GLY A 800 2.11 -29.35 6.51
C GLY A 800 1.69 -29.84 7.89
N LEU A 801 2.61 -29.80 8.87
CA LEU A 801 2.33 -30.14 10.26
C LEU A 801 1.26 -29.23 10.87
N GLU A 802 1.36 -27.91 10.71
CA GLU A 802 0.39 -26.98 11.29
C GLU A 802 -0.99 -27.11 10.64
N LYS A 803 -1.04 -27.31 9.31
CA LYS A 803 -2.29 -27.61 8.59
C LYS A 803 -2.95 -28.88 9.14
N ALA A 804 -2.17 -29.94 9.34
CA ALA A 804 -2.67 -31.19 9.90
C ALA A 804 -3.12 -31.02 11.37
N ARG A 805 -2.34 -30.32 12.20
CA ARG A 805 -2.69 -30.01 13.61
C ARG A 805 -4.02 -29.28 13.70
N LYS A 806 -4.23 -28.26 12.86
CA LYS A 806 -5.47 -27.50 12.79
C LYS A 806 -6.65 -28.37 12.37
N ALA A 807 -6.47 -29.21 11.35
CA ALA A 807 -7.51 -30.13 10.88
C ALA A 807 -7.91 -31.15 11.98
N VAL A 808 -6.94 -31.74 12.67
CA VAL A 808 -7.18 -32.69 13.77
C VAL A 808 -7.87 -32.00 14.95
N ASN A 809 -7.39 -30.84 15.38
CA ASN A 809 -8.01 -30.09 16.48
C ASN A 809 -9.46 -29.68 16.16
N ALA A 810 -9.78 -29.41 14.89
CA ALA A 810 -11.13 -29.05 14.47
C ALA A 810 -12.17 -30.17 14.69
N LEU A 811 -11.74 -31.44 14.80
CA LEU A 811 -12.61 -32.61 14.99
C LEU A 811 -13.25 -32.67 16.39
N TYR A 812 -12.60 -32.12 17.41
CA TYR A 812 -12.95 -32.33 18.82
C TYR A 812 -13.70 -31.17 19.45
N THR A 813 -14.50 -31.45 20.47
CA THR A 813 -15.26 -30.44 21.24
C THR A 813 -14.41 -29.60 22.18
N SER A 814 -13.26 -30.11 22.61
CA SER A 814 -12.34 -29.46 23.56
C SER A 814 -10.92 -30.06 23.45
N ASP A 815 -9.95 -29.41 24.09
CA ASP A 815 -8.54 -29.83 24.13
C ASP A 815 -8.33 -31.18 24.83
N ALA A 816 -9.27 -31.62 25.66
CA ALA A 816 -9.24 -32.95 26.25
C ALA A 816 -9.40 -34.07 25.20
N LYS A 817 -9.88 -33.76 23.98
CA LYS A 817 -10.03 -34.68 22.84
C LYS A 817 -10.86 -35.95 23.14
N ASN A 818 -11.74 -35.86 24.13
CA ASN A 818 -12.58 -36.99 24.59
C ASN A 818 -13.90 -37.16 23.83
N ALA A 819 -14.30 -36.17 23.01
CA ALA A 819 -15.55 -36.20 22.26
C ALA A 819 -15.45 -35.42 20.94
N LEU A 820 -16.01 -36.00 19.87
CA LEU A 820 -16.13 -35.35 18.56
C LEU A 820 -17.23 -34.30 18.54
N LYS A 821 -17.05 -33.24 17.72
CA LYS A 821 -18.14 -32.32 17.42
C LYS A 821 -19.26 -33.05 16.67
N LEU A 822 -20.50 -32.70 16.94
CA LEU A 822 -21.68 -33.38 16.39
C LEU A 822 -21.74 -33.35 14.84
N ASN A 823 -21.33 -32.23 14.24
CA ASN A 823 -21.35 -32.04 12.80
C ASN A 823 -20.16 -32.70 12.05
N VAL A 824 -19.13 -33.15 12.77
CA VAL A 824 -17.99 -33.85 12.15
C VAL A 824 -18.45 -35.24 11.72
N THR A 825 -18.33 -35.55 10.43
CA THR A 825 -18.63 -36.86 9.83
C THR A 825 -17.43 -37.79 9.91
N ASP A 826 -17.67 -39.09 9.78
CA ASP A 826 -16.57 -40.06 9.66
C ASP A 826 -15.66 -39.76 8.45
N TYR A 827 -16.25 -39.33 7.33
CA TYR A 827 -15.50 -38.86 6.17
C TYR A 827 -14.57 -37.67 6.49
N ALA A 828 -15.01 -36.71 7.33
CA ALA A 828 -14.16 -35.60 7.74
C ALA A 828 -12.97 -36.03 8.60
N VAL A 829 -13.11 -37.11 9.40
CA VAL A 829 -12.00 -37.73 10.11
C VAL A 829 -11.00 -38.33 9.13
N ASP A 830 -11.49 -39.00 8.07
CA ASP A 830 -10.63 -39.57 7.03
C ASP A 830 -9.88 -38.49 6.23
N GLN A 831 -10.51 -37.35 5.95
CA GLN A 831 -9.84 -36.21 5.33
C GLN A 831 -8.74 -35.62 6.21
N ALA A 832 -8.98 -35.48 7.52
CA ALA A 832 -7.94 -35.05 8.46
C ALA A 832 -6.80 -36.09 8.54
N ALA A 833 -7.13 -37.38 8.49
CA ALA A 833 -6.14 -38.46 8.47
C ALA A 833 -5.24 -38.42 7.22
N ASN A 834 -5.80 -38.08 6.05
CA ASN A 834 -5.02 -37.89 4.81
C ASN A 834 -3.97 -36.77 4.98
N LEU A 835 -4.32 -35.66 5.64
CA LEU A 835 -3.37 -34.57 5.91
C LEU A 835 -2.24 -35.01 6.85
N VAL A 836 -2.55 -35.80 7.88
CA VAL A 836 -1.56 -36.30 8.84
C VAL A 836 -0.60 -37.30 8.20
N GLU A 837 -1.07 -38.16 7.29
CA GLU A 837 -0.22 -39.11 6.57
C GLU A 837 0.86 -38.43 5.72
N CYS A 838 0.58 -37.22 5.23
CA CYS A 838 1.49 -36.44 4.41
C CYS A 838 2.47 -35.56 5.19
N ILE A 839 2.45 -35.63 6.52
CA ILE A 839 3.50 -35.01 7.34
C ILE A 839 4.82 -35.73 7.07
N SER A 840 5.88 -34.95 6.86
CA SER A 840 7.23 -35.47 6.62
C SER A 840 7.72 -36.27 7.81
N GLU A 841 8.15 -37.51 7.55
CA GLU A 841 8.81 -38.35 8.56
C GLU A 841 10.25 -37.90 8.81
N ASP A 842 10.89 -37.25 7.84
CA ASP A 842 12.26 -36.77 7.96
C ASP A 842 12.38 -35.60 8.94
N PHE A 843 11.35 -34.74 9.02
CA PHE A 843 11.32 -33.56 9.89
C PHE A 843 10.46 -33.75 11.15
N HIS A 844 9.27 -34.39 11.04
CA HIS A 844 8.21 -34.34 12.06
C HIS A 844 7.68 -35.73 12.46
N ALA A 845 8.56 -36.74 12.55
CA ALA A 845 8.16 -38.12 12.88
C ALA A 845 7.38 -38.23 14.20
N GLN A 846 7.79 -37.51 15.25
CA GLN A 846 7.15 -37.61 16.57
C GLN A 846 5.75 -37.00 16.55
N GLU A 847 5.63 -35.81 15.98
CA GLU A 847 4.39 -35.06 15.84
C GLU A 847 3.39 -35.81 14.94
N LYS A 848 3.88 -36.39 13.84
CA LYS A 848 3.09 -37.28 12.98
C LYS A 848 2.51 -38.44 13.80
N MET A 849 3.32 -39.13 14.61
CA MET A 849 2.82 -40.21 15.46
C MET A 849 1.75 -39.75 16.46
N ILE A 850 1.95 -38.58 17.08
CA ILE A 850 0.98 -38.01 18.03
C ILE A 850 -0.34 -37.70 17.32
N LEU A 851 -0.30 -37.08 16.13
CA LEU A 851 -1.50 -36.76 15.37
C LEU A 851 -2.19 -38.01 14.82
N LEU A 852 -1.45 -39.05 14.43
CA LEU A 852 -2.01 -40.34 14.04
C LEU A 852 -2.73 -41.03 15.21
N ASP A 853 -2.17 -40.98 16.42
CA ASP A 853 -2.84 -41.52 17.60
C ASP A 853 -4.15 -40.77 17.91
N GLN A 854 -4.14 -39.44 17.77
CA GLN A 854 -5.35 -38.64 17.88
C GLN A 854 -6.38 -39.02 16.81
N ILE A 855 -5.99 -39.14 15.54
CA ILE A 855 -6.89 -39.63 14.47
C ILE A 855 -7.47 -41.00 14.81
N ARG A 856 -6.70 -41.93 15.37
CA ARG A 856 -7.22 -43.24 15.83
C ARG A 856 -8.25 -43.09 16.94
N VAL A 857 -8.03 -42.18 17.90
CA VAL A 857 -9.03 -41.84 18.92
C VAL A 857 -10.29 -41.24 18.28
N ALA A 858 -10.14 -40.32 17.32
CA ALA A 858 -11.26 -39.75 16.58
C ALA A 858 -12.08 -40.83 15.87
N LYS A 859 -11.42 -41.77 15.17
CA LYS A 859 -12.09 -42.88 14.48
C LYS A 859 -12.82 -43.81 15.47
N ARG A 860 -12.22 -44.12 16.62
CA ARG A 860 -12.90 -44.90 17.69
C ARG A 860 -14.12 -44.17 18.24
N LEU A 861 -14.05 -42.86 18.44
CA LEU A 861 -15.20 -42.06 18.88
C LEU A 861 -16.29 -42.00 17.81
N SER A 862 -15.91 -41.91 16.54
CA SER A 862 -16.82 -41.96 15.38
C SER A 862 -17.57 -43.29 15.33
N GLN A 863 -16.86 -44.41 15.46
CA GLN A 863 -17.44 -45.75 15.53
C GLN A 863 -18.32 -45.93 16.78
N ALA A 864 -17.89 -45.43 17.95
CA ALA A 864 -18.63 -45.60 19.20
C ALA A 864 -19.97 -44.85 19.22
N ARG A 865 -20.07 -43.69 18.54
CA ARG A 865 -21.34 -42.95 18.41
C ARG A 865 -22.23 -43.46 17.28
N ASN A 866 -21.69 -44.26 16.35
CA ASN A 866 -22.43 -44.80 15.22
C ASN A 866 -23.26 -46.01 15.67
N LEU A 867 -24.57 -45.96 15.44
CA LEU A 867 -25.48 -47.05 15.79
C LEU A 867 -25.46 -48.19 14.78
N LEU A 868 -24.97 -47.94 13.56
CA LEU A 868 -24.72 -48.96 12.55
C LEU A 868 -23.44 -49.74 12.87
N HIS A 869 -23.51 -51.06 12.80
CA HIS A 869 -22.35 -51.93 12.81
C HIS A 869 -21.60 -51.82 11.48
N HIS A 870 -20.29 -51.60 11.55
CA HIS A 870 -19.39 -51.61 10.39
C HIS A 870 -19.85 -50.68 9.25
N GLY A 871 -20.31 -49.47 9.59
CA GLY A 871 -20.74 -48.46 8.60
C GLY A 871 -19.60 -47.84 7.77
N ASP A 872 -18.36 -48.09 8.18
CA ASP A 872 -17.11 -47.73 7.51
C ASP A 872 -16.51 -48.90 6.71
N PHE A 873 -17.14 -50.07 6.72
CA PHE A 873 -16.75 -51.27 5.95
C PHE A 873 -15.30 -51.78 6.12
N GLU A 874 -14.58 -51.30 7.14
CA GLU A 874 -13.20 -51.69 7.42
C GLU A 874 -13.08 -53.09 8.03
N SER A 875 -14.11 -53.53 8.77
CA SER A 875 -14.13 -54.84 9.42
C SER A 875 -14.20 -55.98 8.40
N PRO A 876 -13.45 -57.08 8.57
CA PRO A 876 -13.66 -58.29 7.78
C PRO A 876 -15.06 -58.89 7.99
N ASP A 877 -15.68 -58.63 9.14
CA ASP A 877 -17.02 -59.10 9.53
C ASP A 877 -18.12 -58.09 9.16
N TRP A 878 -17.87 -57.20 8.19
CA TRP A 878 -18.83 -56.17 7.78
C TRP A 878 -20.17 -56.73 7.29
N SER A 879 -20.21 -57.98 6.81
CA SER A 879 -21.43 -58.68 6.37
C SER A 879 -21.59 -60.00 7.12
N GLY A 880 -22.84 -60.48 7.26
CA GLY A 880 -23.13 -61.76 7.91
C GLY A 880 -24.09 -61.64 9.09
N GLU A 881 -23.98 -62.52 10.09
CA GLU A 881 -24.95 -62.64 11.19
C GLU A 881 -25.11 -61.34 11.99
N ASN A 882 -23.99 -60.70 12.33
CA ASN A 882 -23.91 -59.47 13.14
C ASN A 882 -23.56 -58.20 12.32
N GLY A 883 -23.49 -58.32 10.98
CA GLY A 883 -23.13 -57.23 10.07
C GLY A 883 -24.27 -56.85 9.12
N TRP A 884 -23.93 -56.23 8.01
CA TRP A 884 -24.86 -55.88 6.95
C TRP A 884 -25.46 -57.13 6.27
N LYS A 885 -26.77 -57.10 5.99
CA LYS A 885 -27.45 -58.11 5.17
C LYS A 885 -27.46 -57.63 3.72
N THR A 886 -26.98 -58.46 2.79
CA THR A 886 -26.75 -58.06 1.40
C THR A 886 -27.36 -59.04 0.40
N SER A 887 -27.62 -58.57 -0.81
CA SER A 887 -27.83 -59.42 -1.97
C SER A 887 -26.47 -59.87 -2.59
N HIS A 888 -26.50 -60.83 -3.52
CA HIS A 888 -25.29 -61.45 -4.10
C HIS A 888 -24.34 -60.49 -4.83
N HIS A 889 -24.82 -59.32 -5.26
CA HIS A 889 -24.05 -58.37 -6.09
C HIS A 889 -23.56 -57.14 -5.32
N VAL A 890 -23.49 -57.25 -4.00
CA VAL A 890 -22.87 -56.26 -3.13
C VAL A 890 -21.48 -56.75 -2.73
N SER A 891 -20.48 -55.90 -2.91
CA SER A 891 -19.09 -56.20 -2.56
C SER A 891 -18.43 -55.01 -1.90
N VAL A 892 -17.47 -55.25 -1.02
CA VAL A 892 -16.59 -54.19 -0.51
C VAL A 892 -15.31 -54.15 -1.33
N ARG A 893 -14.89 -52.94 -1.73
CA ARG A 893 -13.70 -52.71 -2.54
C ARG A 893 -12.84 -51.59 -1.94
N ALA A 894 -11.65 -51.39 -2.49
CA ALA A 894 -10.69 -50.38 -2.04
C ALA A 894 -9.91 -49.75 -3.22
N ASP A 895 -10.47 -49.83 -4.43
CA ASP A 895 -9.85 -49.46 -5.70
C ASP A 895 -10.24 -48.05 -6.19
N ILE A 896 -11.01 -47.28 -5.41
CA ILE A 896 -11.40 -45.90 -5.76
C ILE A 896 -10.72 -44.90 -4.81
N PRO A 897 -9.91 -43.94 -5.33
CA PRO A 897 -9.15 -42.98 -4.51
C PRO A 897 -9.97 -42.08 -3.58
N ILE A 898 -11.25 -41.84 -3.90
CA ILE A 898 -12.11 -40.91 -3.15
C ILE A 898 -12.36 -41.35 -1.70
N PHE A 899 -12.33 -42.66 -1.46
CA PHE A 899 -12.47 -43.25 -0.14
C PHE A 899 -11.08 -43.49 0.42
N LYS A 900 -10.87 -43.19 1.71
CA LYS A 900 -9.56 -43.43 2.35
C LYS A 900 -9.28 -44.93 2.47
N GLY A 901 -10.31 -45.71 2.77
CA GLY A 901 -10.24 -47.14 2.95
C GLY A 901 -11.27 -47.91 2.12
N ARG A 902 -11.92 -48.89 2.75
CA ARG A 902 -12.87 -49.80 2.11
C ARG A 902 -14.23 -49.15 1.95
N TYR A 903 -14.85 -49.36 0.79
CA TYR A 903 -16.17 -48.81 0.49
C TYR A 903 -17.10 -49.87 -0.08
N LEU A 904 -18.40 -49.61 0.00
CA LEU A 904 -19.44 -50.48 -0.51
C LEU A 904 -19.68 -50.22 -2.00
N HIS A 905 -19.54 -51.27 -2.82
CA HIS A 905 -19.92 -51.28 -4.23
C HIS A 905 -21.19 -52.09 -4.44
N MET A 906 -22.20 -51.45 -5.04
CA MET A 906 -23.47 -52.06 -5.44
C MET A 906 -23.63 -51.95 -6.95
N SER A 907 -23.81 -53.07 -7.65
CA SER A 907 -24.17 -53.06 -9.08
C SER A 907 -25.68 -53.04 -9.29
N GLY A 908 -26.09 -52.79 -10.53
CA GLY A 908 -27.49 -52.82 -10.95
C GLY A 908 -28.20 -54.13 -10.62
N ALA A 909 -29.53 -54.05 -10.60
CA ALA A 909 -30.42 -55.18 -10.37
C ALA A 909 -30.17 -56.29 -11.41
N THR A 910 -30.30 -57.54 -10.98
CA THR A 910 -30.03 -58.70 -11.82
C THR A 910 -31.32 -59.15 -12.50
N SER A 911 -31.29 -59.25 -13.83
CA SER A 911 -32.27 -60.04 -14.57
C SER A 911 -31.61 -61.28 -15.15
N THR A 912 -32.27 -62.42 -15.01
CA THR A 912 -31.83 -63.67 -15.65
C THR A 912 -32.39 -63.71 -17.06
N GLN A 913 -31.61 -64.12 -18.07
CA GLN A 913 -32.08 -64.26 -19.46
C GLN A 913 -33.31 -65.19 -19.64
N PHE A 914 -33.67 -65.96 -18.60
CA PHE A 914 -34.75 -66.94 -18.60
C PHE A 914 -35.93 -66.57 -17.67
N SER A 915 -35.97 -65.38 -17.07
CA SER A 915 -37.13 -64.91 -16.29
C SER A 915 -37.38 -63.41 -16.46
N SER A 916 -38.65 -63.00 -16.44
CA SER A 916 -39.07 -61.59 -16.47
C SER A 916 -38.97 -60.89 -15.11
N ASN A 917 -38.32 -61.51 -14.12
CA ASN A 917 -38.21 -60.99 -12.77
C ASN A 917 -36.86 -60.27 -12.59
N THR A 918 -36.92 -58.98 -12.29
CA THR A 918 -35.77 -58.17 -11.91
C THR A 918 -35.55 -58.27 -10.40
N TYR A 919 -34.38 -58.74 -9.97
CA TYR A 919 -34.02 -58.86 -8.56
C TYR A 919 -33.18 -57.65 -8.14
N PRO A 920 -33.66 -56.79 -7.22
CA PRO A 920 -32.95 -55.59 -6.82
C PRO A 920 -31.65 -55.93 -6.08
N THR A 921 -30.64 -55.09 -6.25
CA THR A 921 -29.44 -55.12 -5.41
C THR A 921 -29.73 -54.35 -4.14
N TYR A 922 -29.49 -54.93 -2.98
CA TYR A 922 -29.79 -54.26 -1.71
C TYR A 922 -28.77 -54.58 -0.63
N VAL A 923 -28.61 -53.64 0.29
CA VAL A 923 -27.94 -53.82 1.56
C VAL A 923 -28.79 -53.19 2.66
N TYR A 924 -28.93 -53.84 3.81
CA TYR A 924 -29.68 -53.27 4.91
C TYR A 924 -29.15 -53.71 6.27
N GLN A 925 -29.47 -52.91 7.27
CA GLN A 925 -29.22 -53.19 8.68
C GLN A 925 -30.36 -52.64 9.51
N LYS A 926 -30.73 -53.37 10.56
CA LYS A 926 -31.67 -52.91 11.57
C LYS A 926 -30.89 -52.47 12.80
N VAL A 927 -31.02 -51.20 13.18
CA VAL A 927 -30.58 -50.73 14.49
C VAL A 927 -31.56 -51.27 15.52
N ASP A 928 -31.03 -52.01 16.50
CA ASP A 928 -31.83 -52.62 17.56
C ASP A 928 -32.51 -51.57 18.44
N GLU A 929 -33.72 -51.88 18.89
CA GLU A 929 -34.54 -51.01 19.73
C GLU A 929 -33.83 -50.61 21.04
N SER A 930 -32.99 -51.50 21.60
CA SER A 930 -32.20 -51.26 22.82
C SER A 930 -31.18 -50.13 22.70
N LYS A 931 -30.74 -49.79 21.47
CA LYS A 931 -29.78 -48.70 21.21
C LYS A 931 -30.46 -47.35 21.01
N LEU A 932 -31.79 -47.32 20.94
CA LEU A 932 -32.57 -46.13 20.68
C LEU A 932 -33.14 -45.55 21.98
N LYS A 933 -33.26 -44.23 22.03
CA LYS A 933 -33.86 -43.50 23.14
C LYS A 933 -35.25 -43.02 22.76
N SER A 934 -36.16 -43.03 23.72
CA SER A 934 -37.52 -42.52 23.51
C SER A 934 -37.48 -41.04 23.18
N TYR A 935 -38.33 -40.60 22.24
CA TYR A 935 -38.50 -39.19 21.89
C TYR A 935 -37.19 -38.49 21.55
N THR A 936 -36.36 -39.09 20.69
CA THR A 936 -35.01 -38.60 20.38
C THR A 936 -34.79 -38.47 18.86
N ARG A 937 -34.06 -37.44 18.45
CA ARG A 937 -33.66 -37.24 17.06
C ARG A 937 -32.33 -37.94 16.76
N TYR A 938 -32.30 -38.62 15.63
CA TYR A 938 -31.11 -39.24 15.05
C TYR A 938 -30.80 -38.62 13.68
N LEU A 939 -29.51 -38.59 13.32
CA LEU A 939 -29.06 -38.24 11.97
C LEU A 939 -28.63 -39.47 11.24
N VAL A 940 -29.08 -39.59 10.00
CA VAL A 940 -28.69 -40.60 9.02
C VAL A 940 -27.84 -39.88 7.99
N ARG A 941 -26.59 -40.29 7.82
CA ARG A 941 -25.69 -39.64 6.85
C ARG A 941 -24.68 -40.60 6.26
N GLY A 942 -24.04 -40.19 5.19
CA GLY A 942 -23.00 -40.94 4.51
C GLY A 942 -22.39 -40.18 3.34
N PHE A 943 -21.38 -40.79 2.73
CA PHE A 943 -20.68 -40.23 1.58
C PHE A 943 -20.86 -41.14 0.36
N VAL A 944 -21.30 -40.57 -0.76
CA VAL A 944 -21.55 -41.25 -2.03
C VAL A 944 -20.51 -40.79 -3.04
N GLY A 945 -19.62 -41.69 -3.44
CA GLY A 945 -18.62 -41.37 -4.45
C GLY A 945 -19.26 -41.12 -5.81
N ASN A 946 -20.15 -42.02 -6.23
CA ASN A 946 -21.03 -41.85 -7.38
C ASN A 946 -22.20 -42.84 -7.27
N SER A 947 -23.34 -42.49 -7.86
CA SER A 947 -24.50 -43.37 -7.89
C SER A 947 -25.41 -43.11 -9.09
N LYS A 948 -26.16 -44.15 -9.46
CA LYS A 948 -27.24 -44.10 -10.43
C LYS A 948 -28.36 -45.02 -9.96
N ASP A 949 -29.59 -44.49 -9.90
CA ASP A 949 -30.81 -45.15 -9.48
C ASP A 949 -30.70 -45.76 -8.05
N LEU A 950 -29.92 -45.12 -7.16
CA LEU A 950 -29.74 -45.56 -5.78
C LEU A 950 -30.88 -45.06 -4.90
N GLU A 951 -31.63 -45.95 -4.28
CA GLU A 951 -32.65 -45.62 -3.30
C GLU A 951 -32.09 -45.77 -1.87
N LEU A 952 -32.13 -44.70 -1.08
CA LEU A 952 -31.98 -44.75 0.38
C LEU A 952 -33.36 -44.89 1.02
N LEU A 953 -33.50 -45.90 1.87
CA LEU A 953 -34.69 -46.13 2.69
C LEU A 953 -34.29 -46.16 4.16
N VAL A 954 -34.86 -45.25 4.96
CA VAL A 954 -34.77 -45.32 6.42
C VAL A 954 -36.17 -45.28 7.01
N GLU A 955 -36.51 -46.31 7.77
CA GLU A 955 -37.88 -46.56 8.19
C GLU A 955 -37.97 -46.94 9.67
N ARG A 956 -38.95 -46.36 10.37
CA ARG A 956 -39.38 -46.80 11.69
C ARG A 956 -40.90 -46.92 11.76
N TYR A 957 -41.64 -45.84 11.52
CA TYR A 957 -43.11 -45.82 11.54
C TYR A 957 -43.72 -45.89 10.13
N GLY A 958 -42.92 -46.23 9.11
CA GLY A 958 -43.23 -46.22 7.68
C GLY A 958 -42.08 -45.62 6.86
N LYS A 959 -42.34 -45.17 5.61
CA LYS A 959 -41.37 -44.45 4.75
C LYS A 959 -40.99 -43.09 5.34
N ASP A 960 -40.20 -43.08 6.43
CA ASP A 960 -39.75 -41.87 7.11
C ASP A 960 -38.69 -41.13 6.27
N VAL A 961 -37.83 -41.87 5.56
CA VAL A 961 -36.91 -41.37 4.53
C VAL A 961 -36.94 -42.34 3.34
N HIS A 962 -37.36 -41.88 2.16
CA HIS A 962 -37.23 -42.62 0.89
C HIS A 962 -36.75 -41.65 -0.19
N VAL A 963 -35.48 -41.73 -0.56
CA VAL A 963 -34.84 -40.80 -1.50
C VAL A 963 -34.11 -41.56 -2.59
N GLU A 964 -34.27 -41.11 -3.83
CA GLU A 964 -33.50 -41.58 -4.99
C GLU A 964 -32.31 -40.63 -5.22
N MET A 965 -31.11 -41.19 -5.28
CA MET A 965 -29.84 -40.49 -5.39
C MET A 965 -29.16 -40.86 -6.71
N ASP A 966 -28.90 -39.83 -7.51
CA ASP A 966 -28.08 -39.88 -8.72
C ASP A 966 -26.92 -38.91 -8.53
N VAL A 967 -25.74 -39.44 -8.21
CA VAL A 967 -24.53 -38.66 -7.94
C VAL A 967 -23.54 -38.86 -9.08
N PRO A 968 -23.15 -37.80 -9.81
CA PRO A 968 -22.24 -37.91 -10.94
C PRO A 968 -20.86 -38.45 -10.51
N SER A 969 -20.16 -39.06 -11.47
CA SER A 969 -18.74 -39.44 -11.32
C SER A 969 -17.84 -38.30 -11.84
N ASP A 970 -18.03 -37.10 -11.30
CA ASP A 970 -17.27 -35.88 -11.63
C ASP A 970 -15.98 -35.74 -10.81
N ILE A 971 -15.82 -36.53 -9.75
CA ILE A 971 -14.59 -36.65 -9.00
C ILE A 971 -13.66 -37.67 -9.69
N THR A 972 -12.98 -37.25 -10.76
CA THR A 972 -11.97 -38.07 -11.44
C THR A 972 -10.59 -37.88 -10.79
N TYR A 973 -10.20 -38.79 -9.91
CA TYR A 973 -8.84 -38.86 -9.36
C TYR A 973 -8.09 -40.03 -9.96
N SER A 974 -6.89 -39.81 -10.51
CA SER A 974 -5.84 -40.83 -10.53
C SER A 974 -4.74 -40.41 -9.57
N LEU A 975 -4.61 -41.15 -8.46
CA LEU A 975 -3.47 -41.04 -7.56
C LEU A 975 -2.41 -42.07 -7.97
N PRO A 976 -1.12 -41.71 -7.98
CA PRO A 976 -0.05 -42.67 -8.20
C PRO A 976 -0.09 -43.77 -7.13
N MET A 977 0.28 -44.99 -7.48
CA MET A 977 0.44 -46.06 -6.48
C MET A 977 1.78 -45.89 -5.74
N ASN A 978 1.76 -46.06 -4.43
CA ASN A 978 2.96 -46.15 -3.61
C ASN A 978 3.63 -47.53 -3.76
N GLU A 979 4.85 -47.68 -3.24
CA GLU A 979 5.64 -48.92 -3.34
C GLU A 979 4.97 -50.15 -2.70
N CYS A 980 3.95 -49.93 -1.85
CA CYS A 980 3.17 -50.98 -1.20
C CYS A 980 1.84 -51.30 -1.91
N GLY A 981 1.58 -50.71 -3.08
CA GLY A 981 0.37 -50.95 -3.88
C GLY A 981 -0.89 -50.21 -3.40
N GLY A 982 -0.75 -49.25 -2.48
CA GLY A 982 -1.82 -48.32 -2.07
C GLY A 982 -1.75 -46.99 -2.82
N PHE A 983 -2.78 -46.15 -2.72
CA PHE A 983 -2.74 -44.81 -3.33
C PHE A 983 -1.79 -43.87 -2.57
N ASP A 984 -0.88 -43.21 -3.27
CA ASP A 984 -0.05 -42.12 -2.76
C ASP A 984 -0.90 -40.84 -2.70
N ARG A 985 -1.42 -40.56 -1.52
CA ARG A 985 -2.33 -39.42 -1.24
C ARG A 985 -1.59 -38.10 -1.00
N CYS A 986 -0.26 -38.13 -1.03
CA CYS A 986 0.58 -36.99 -0.73
C CYS A 986 1.14 -36.33 -1.99
N LYS A 987 0.90 -36.92 -3.17
CA LYS A 987 1.19 -36.32 -4.47
C LYS A 987 -0.08 -35.78 -5.13
N PRO A 988 0.01 -34.67 -5.88
CA PRO A 988 -1.13 -34.11 -6.60
C PRO A 988 -1.68 -35.13 -7.61
N ALA A 989 -3.01 -35.22 -7.69
CA ALA A 989 -3.69 -36.08 -8.66
C ALA A 989 -3.43 -35.60 -10.09
N SER A 990 -3.13 -36.53 -11.01
CA SER A 990 -3.13 -36.23 -12.43
C SER A 990 -4.58 -36.18 -12.94
N TYR A 991 -4.98 -35.06 -13.56
CA TYR A 991 -6.31 -34.93 -14.15
C TYR A 991 -6.29 -35.40 -15.62
N PRO A 992 -7.12 -36.37 -16.04
CA PRO A 992 -7.45 -36.53 -17.45
C PRO A 992 -8.44 -35.43 -17.88
N THR A 993 -8.11 -34.69 -18.94
CA THR A 993 -8.96 -33.66 -19.58
C THR A 993 -10.29 -34.24 -20.07
N ARG A 994 -11.42 -33.56 -19.79
CA ARG A 994 -12.78 -33.92 -20.27
C ARG A 994 -13.22 -32.98 -21.41
N PRO A 995 -13.91 -33.45 -22.46
CA PRO A 995 -14.37 -32.60 -23.58
C PRO A 995 -15.51 -31.65 -23.17
N PRO A 996 -15.58 -30.42 -23.73
CA PRO A 996 -16.65 -29.46 -23.45
C PRO A 996 -17.96 -29.82 -24.16
N HIS A 997 -19.08 -29.68 -23.46
CA HIS A 997 -20.42 -29.74 -24.03
C HIS A 997 -20.87 -28.33 -24.46
N THR A 998 -20.85 -28.03 -25.75
CA THR A 998 -21.48 -26.82 -26.31
C THR A 998 -22.98 -27.03 -26.49
N CYS A 999 -23.81 -26.38 -25.68
CA CYS A 999 -25.21 -26.15 -26.04
C CYS A 999 -25.34 -24.71 -26.54
N THR A 1000 -25.59 -24.53 -27.85
CA THR A 1000 -25.90 -23.24 -28.47
C THR A 1000 -27.40 -22.98 -28.37
N CYS A 1001 -27.80 -21.88 -27.75
CA CYS A 1001 -29.19 -21.42 -27.74
C CYS A 1001 -29.28 -20.15 -28.63
N LYS A 1002 -30.32 -20.05 -29.48
CA LYS A 1002 -30.51 -18.88 -30.36
C LYS A 1002 -30.96 -17.66 -29.56
N GLU A 1003 -30.45 -16.49 -29.95
CA GLU A 1003 -30.82 -15.19 -29.36
C GLU A 1003 -32.35 -14.97 -29.45
N ASN A 1004 -32.95 -14.62 -28.30
CA ASN A 1004 -34.35 -14.25 -28.06
C ASN A 1004 -35.35 -15.39 -27.72
N ALA A 1005 -35.13 -16.13 -26.64
CA ALA A 1005 -36.15 -16.99 -26.02
C ALA A 1005 -36.31 -16.73 -24.50
N VAL A 1006 -37.57 -16.52 -24.08
CA VAL A 1006 -38.02 -16.37 -22.69
C VAL A 1006 -38.33 -17.75 -22.13
N ALA A 1007 -37.81 -18.06 -20.93
CA ALA A 1007 -38.14 -19.20 -20.08
C ALA A 1007 -38.05 -20.61 -20.72
N HIS A 1008 -36.94 -21.30 -20.43
CA HIS A 1008 -36.78 -22.77 -20.32
C HIS A 1008 -37.71 -23.68 -21.16
N THR A 1009 -37.49 -23.80 -22.47
CA THR A 1009 -37.82 -25.06 -23.20
C THR A 1009 -36.99 -25.35 -24.46
N ASP A 1010 -36.24 -24.40 -25.06
CA ASP A 1010 -35.66 -24.60 -26.41
C ASP A 1010 -34.12 -24.61 -26.50
N CYS A 1011 -33.42 -25.22 -25.53
CA CYS A 1011 -32.03 -25.61 -25.73
C CYS A 1011 -31.98 -27.11 -26.10
N LEU A 1012 -31.80 -27.40 -27.40
CA LEU A 1012 -31.57 -28.76 -27.89
C LEU A 1012 -30.09 -29.10 -27.77
N CYS A 1013 -29.72 -29.87 -26.75
CA CYS A 1013 -28.41 -30.53 -26.71
C CYS A 1013 -28.49 -31.82 -27.54
N GLN A 1014 -27.64 -31.96 -28.57
CA GLN A 1014 -27.51 -33.20 -29.33
C GLN A 1014 -26.78 -34.23 -28.46
N ASP A 1015 -27.53 -35.19 -27.90
CA ASP A 1015 -27.18 -36.63 -27.83
C ASP A 1015 -28.20 -37.38 -26.97
N LYS A 1016 -29.34 -37.74 -27.58
CA LYS A 1016 -30.05 -38.98 -27.21
C LYS A 1016 -29.49 -40.10 -28.07
N GLY A 1017 -28.36 -40.66 -27.65
CA GLY A 1017 -27.71 -41.79 -28.33
C GLY A 1017 -26.97 -42.67 -27.33
N ASN A 1018 -27.32 -43.96 -27.30
CA ASN A 1018 -26.74 -45.05 -26.51
C ASN A 1018 -25.24 -44.90 -26.21
N ARG A 1019 -24.84 -44.92 -24.93
CA ARG A 1019 -23.44 -45.12 -24.53
C ARG A 1019 -23.22 -46.56 -24.08
N THR A 1020 -22.73 -47.37 -25.02
CA THR A 1020 -22.00 -48.62 -24.79
C THR A 1020 -20.49 -48.36 -24.90
N SER A 1021 -19.69 -49.09 -24.10
CA SER A 1021 -18.23 -49.35 -24.25
C SER A 1021 -17.18 -48.32 -23.74
N THR A 1022 -16.49 -48.73 -22.65
CA THR A 1022 -15.02 -48.94 -22.47
C THR A 1022 -13.97 -48.19 -23.35
N ASN A 1023 -13.01 -47.54 -22.66
CA ASN A 1023 -11.60 -47.17 -22.99
C ASN A 1023 -11.22 -46.49 -24.33
N ARG A 1024 -10.64 -45.26 -24.28
CA ARG A 1024 -9.33 -44.84 -24.87
C ARG A 1024 -9.09 -43.31 -24.89
N ASP A 1025 -7.81 -42.94 -24.81
CA ASP A 1025 -7.19 -41.60 -24.78
C ASP A 1025 -7.42 -40.71 -26.02
N SER A 1026 -7.49 -39.37 -25.84
CA SER A 1026 -6.87 -38.33 -26.71
C SER A 1026 -7.13 -36.88 -26.23
N ASN A 1027 -6.20 -35.99 -26.64
CA ASN A 1027 -5.86 -34.64 -26.18
C ASN A 1027 -6.91 -33.50 -26.32
N VAL A 1028 -6.67 -32.41 -25.57
CA VAL A 1028 -7.11 -30.98 -25.71
C VAL A 1028 -8.12 -30.50 -24.63
N PRO A 1029 -8.01 -29.25 -24.09
CA PRO A 1029 -8.32 -28.93 -22.68
C PRO A 1029 -9.63 -28.17 -22.43
N THR A 1030 -10.23 -28.31 -21.24
CA THR A 1030 -10.77 -27.21 -20.38
C THR A 1030 -11.41 -27.65 -19.05
N ASP A 1031 -11.29 -26.73 -18.08
CA ASP A 1031 -11.98 -26.46 -16.81
C ASP A 1031 -11.97 -27.48 -15.64
N SER A 1032 -11.27 -27.10 -14.56
CA SER A 1032 -11.15 -27.82 -13.29
C SER A 1032 -11.57 -26.90 -12.14
N ALA A 1033 -12.86 -26.93 -11.80
CA ALA A 1033 -13.33 -26.48 -10.49
C ALA A 1033 -13.24 -27.67 -9.52
N VAL A 1034 -12.17 -27.73 -8.73
CA VAL A 1034 -12.06 -28.70 -7.64
C VAL A 1034 -11.67 -27.95 -6.36
N TYR A 1035 -12.63 -27.99 -5.43
CA TYR A 1035 -12.52 -27.92 -3.98
C TYR A 1035 -11.12 -27.65 -3.40
N THR A 1036 -10.88 -26.40 -3.03
CA THR A 1036 -9.89 -26.05 -1.99
C THR A 1036 -10.60 -25.40 -0.81
N ASN A 1037 -10.42 -26.05 0.35
CA ASN A 1037 -10.36 -25.48 1.69
C ASN A 1037 -11.40 -24.41 2.07
N GLU A 1038 -12.53 -24.87 2.62
CA GLU A 1038 -13.08 -24.32 3.85
C GLU A 1038 -13.84 -25.46 4.54
N PHE A 1039 -13.71 -25.60 5.86
CA PHE A 1039 -14.60 -26.44 6.67
C PHE A 1039 -16.00 -25.83 6.62
N HIS A 1040 -16.67 -25.96 5.48
CA HIS A 1040 -18.08 -25.68 5.37
C HIS A 1040 -18.78 -26.75 6.19
N ALA A 1041 -19.53 -26.33 7.20
CA ALA A 1041 -20.57 -27.18 7.75
C ALA A 1041 -21.42 -27.63 6.56
N HIS A 1042 -21.29 -28.90 6.16
CA HIS A 1042 -22.04 -29.47 5.05
C HIS A 1042 -23.53 -29.40 5.42
N GLN A 1043 -24.21 -28.33 4.99
CA GLN A 1043 -25.65 -28.20 5.09
C GLN A 1043 -26.25 -29.09 4.01
N SER A 1044 -26.79 -30.23 4.44
CA SER A 1044 -27.61 -31.09 3.59
C SER A 1044 -28.85 -30.34 3.09
N CYS A 1045 -29.28 -30.77 1.91
CA CYS A 1045 -30.47 -30.36 1.19
C CYS A 1045 -31.73 -30.50 2.06
N GLY A 1046 -32.08 -29.44 2.78
CA GLY A 1046 -33.45 -29.20 3.19
C GLY A 1046 -34.21 -28.64 2.01
N CYS A 1047 -35.12 -29.42 1.42
CA CYS A 1047 -36.13 -28.90 0.50
C CYS A 1047 -36.94 -27.82 1.23
N ARG A 1048 -36.55 -26.55 1.10
CA ARG A 1048 -37.32 -25.41 1.57
C ARG A 1048 -38.43 -25.15 0.56
N ASN A 1049 -39.49 -25.97 0.60
CA ASN A 1049 -40.75 -25.57 -0.04
C ASN A 1049 -41.33 -24.42 0.80
N LYS A 1050 -41.17 -23.19 0.31
CA LYS A 1050 -42.14 -22.13 0.58
C LYS A 1050 -43.44 -22.62 -0.07
N ASN A 1051 -44.41 -22.97 0.79
CA ASN A 1051 -45.76 -23.49 0.49
C ASN A 1051 -45.85 -25.03 0.40
N SER A 1052 -46.18 -25.68 1.54
CA SER A 1052 -47.17 -26.76 1.55
C SER A 1052 -47.66 -27.05 2.97
N ASP A 1053 -48.73 -26.37 3.37
CA ASP A 1053 -49.80 -27.04 4.10
C ASP A 1053 -50.43 -28.05 3.12
N MET A 1054 -50.04 -29.32 3.21
CA MET A 1054 -50.80 -30.53 2.83
C MET A 1054 -49.83 -31.68 2.55
N TYR A 1055 -49.84 -32.68 3.42
CA TYR A 1055 -49.51 -34.05 3.02
C TYR A 1055 -50.59 -34.53 2.04
N GLN A 1056 -50.31 -34.51 0.73
CA GLN A 1056 -51.09 -35.30 -0.22
C GLN A 1056 -50.52 -36.72 -0.28
N SER A 1057 -51.39 -37.71 -0.14
CA SER A 1057 -51.11 -39.09 -0.43
C SER A 1057 -50.82 -39.24 -1.93
N GLY A 1058 -49.59 -39.61 -2.29
CA GLY A 1058 -49.21 -39.86 -3.67
C GLY A 1058 -47.87 -40.59 -3.77
N THR A 1059 -47.83 -41.62 -4.60
CA THR A 1059 -46.72 -42.53 -4.87
C THR A 1059 -45.66 -41.93 -5.81
N HIS A 1060 -44.89 -40.94 -5.36
CA HIS A 1060 -43.74 -40.43 -6.13
C HIS A 1060 -42.45 -40.37 -5.29
N PRO A 1061 -41.35 -41.01 -5.73
CA PRO A 1061 -40.01 -40.83 -5.15
C PRO A 1061 -39.58 -39.36 -5.25
N GLN A 1062 -39.05 -38.78 -4.17
CA GLN A 1062 -38.40 -37.47 -4.25
C GLN A 1062 -37.02 -37.64 -4.88
N LYS A 1063 -36.85 -37.17 -6.12
CA LYS A 1063 -35.52 -37.04 -6.76
C LYS A 1063 -34.78 -35.86 -6.14
N SER A 1064 -33.50 -36.05 -5.81
CA SER A 1064 -32.67 -34.99 -5.24
C SER A 1064 -32.62 -33.78 -6.18
N CYS A 1065 -33.11 -32.63 -5.71
CA CYS A 1065 -33.10 -31.38 -6.45
C CYS A 1065 -31.87 -30.56 -6.03
N GLY A 1066 -30.95 -30.29 -6.97
CA GLY A 1066 -30.00 -29.16 -6.97
C GLY A 1066 -29.20 -28.90 -5.68
N CYS A 1067 -28.40 -29.87 -5.24
CA CYS A 1067 -27.50 -29.73 -4.08
C CYS A 1067 -26.19 -29.00 -4.43
N LYS A 1068 -25.63 -28.27 -3.45
CA LYS A 1068 -24.36 -27.53 -3.56
C LYS A 1068 -23.12 -28.45 -3.55
N ASP A 1069 -23.29 -29.66 -3.02
CA ASP A 1069 -22.36 -30.81 -3.09
C ASP A 1069 -23.22 -32.10 -3.08
N PRO A 1070 -23.27 -32.86 -4.19
CA PRO A 1070 -24.13 -34.04 -4.30
C PRO A 1070 -23.56 -35.28 -3.59
N HIS A 1071 -22.31 -35.27 -3.11
CA HIS A 1071 -21.63 -36.45 -2.58
C HIS A 1071 -21.93 -36.73 -1.11
N VAL A 1072 -22.42 -35.75 -0.35
CA VAL A 1072 -22.77 -35.92 1.08
C VAL A 1072 -24.28 -35.90 1.25
N PHE A 1073 -24.85 -36.93 1.88
CA PHE A 1073 -26.26 -36.92 2.28
C PHE A 1073 -26.41 -36.87 3.79
N THR A 1074 -27.44 -36.18 4.28
CA THR A 1074 -27.82 -36.19 5.70
C THR A 1074 -29.31 -35.98 5.84
N TYR A 1075 -29.97 -36.88 6.56
CA TYR A 1075 -31.39 -36.83 6.90
C TYR A 1075 -31.56 -36.97 8.41
N HIS A 1076 -32.72 -36.54 8.93
CA HIS A 1076 -33.07 -36.75 10.33
C HIS A 1076 -34.22 -37.73 10.43
N ILE A 1077 -34.20 -38.53 11.50
CA ILE A 1077 -35.28 -39.44 11.86
C ILE A 1077 -35.55 -39.33 13.36
N ASP A 1078 -36.82 -39.35 13.71
CA ASP A 1078 -37.30 -39.08 15.06
C ASP A 1078 -37.90 -40.37 15.65
N THR A 1079 -37.43 -40.78 16.82
CA THR A 1079 -38.01 -41.91 17.56
C THR A 1079 -39.15 -41.43 18.46
N GLY A 1080 -40.25 -42.18 18.50
CA GLY A 1080 -41.33 -42.02 19.48
C GLY A 1080 -41.01 -42.77 20.77
N CYS A 1081 -42.02 -43.35 21.44
CA CYS A 1081 -41.75 -44.28 22.53
C CYS A 1081 -40.96 -45.49 22.02
N VAL A 1082 -39.90 -45.87 22.73
CA VAL A 1082 -39.11 -47.08 22.48
C VAL A 1082 -39.72 -48.21 23.27
N ASP A 1083 -39.98 -49.34 22.61
CA ASP A 1083 -40.69 -50.48 23.19
C ASP A 1083 -39.98 -51.79 22.83
N MET A 1084 -39.36 -52.40 23.85
CA MET A 1084 -38.54 -53.60 23.70
C MET A 1084 -39.35 -54.84 23.32
N GLU A 1085 -40.65 -54.90 23.62
CA GLU A 1085 -41.50 -56.03 23.25
C GLU A 1085 -41.93 -55.94 21.78
N GLU A 1086 -42.29 -54.74 21.32
CA GLU A 1086 -42.60 -54.49 19.91
C GLU A 1086 -41.34 -54.53 19.02
N ASN A 1087 -40.16 -54.24 19.59
CA ASN A 1087 -38.84 -54.26 18.95
C ASN A 1087 -38.87 -53.67 17.53
N LEU A 1088 -39.37 -52.45 17.40
CA LEU A 1088 -39.56 -51.83 16.09
C LEU A 1088 -38.22 -51.57 15.39
N GLY A 1089 -37.23 -51.12 16.16
CA GLY A 1089 -35.91 -50.73 15.70
C GLY A 1089 -35.95 -49.57 14.71
N LEU A 1090 -34.87 -49.42 13.98
CA LEU A 1090 -34.76 -48.48 12.87
C LEU A 1090 -34.07 -49.19 11.71
N PHE A 1091 -34.77 -49.33 10.59
CA PHE A 1091 -34.23 -49.96 9.39
C PHE A 1091 -33.51 -48.93 8.55
N PHE A 1092 -32.27 -49.25 8.16
CA PHE A 1092 -31.52 -48.54 7.14
C PHE A 1092 -31.29 -49.51 5.98
N ALA A 1093 -31.70 -49.12 4.78
CA ALA A 1093 -31.50 -49.91 3.57
C ALA A 1093 -31.08 -49.02 2.40
N LEU A 1094 -30.21 -49.56 1.57
CA LEU A 1094 -29.87 -49.04 0.26
C LEU A 1094 -30.32 -50.06 -0.78
N LYS A 1095 -30.89 -49.59 -1.88
CA LYS A 1095 -31.48 -50.45 -2.91
C LYS A 1095 -31.26 -49.87 -4.30
N ILE A 1096 -30.93 -50.72 -5.27
CA ILE A 1096 -30.91 -50.40 -6.69
C ILE A 1096 -31.88 -51.36 -7.39
N ALA A 1097 -32.92 -50.80 -8.02
CA ALA A 1097 -33.93 -51.59 -8.73
C ALA A 1097 -33.72 -51.67 -10.24
N SER A 1098 -32.84 -50.83 -10.80
CA SER A 1098 -32.56 -50.78 -12.24
C SER A 1098 -31.35 -51.64 -12.62
N GLU A 1099 -31.34 -52.24 -13.80
CA GLU A 1099 -30.21 -53.03 -14.31
C GLU A 1099 -28.97 -52.17 -14.62
N SER A 1100 -29.18 -50.90 -14.95
CA SER A 1100 -28.10 -49.96 -15.27
C SER A 1100 -27.58 -49.18 -14.06
N GLY A 1101 -28.16 -49.40 -12.88
CA GLY A 1101 -27.80 -48.68 -11.67
C GLY A 1101 -26.43 -49.10 -11.13
N VAL A 1102 -25.84 -48.23 -10.33
CA VAL A 1102 -24.56 -48.48 -9.65
C VAL A 1102 -24.46 -47.57 -8.45
N ALA A 1103 -23.79 -47.99 -7.38
CA ALA A 1103 -23.43 -47.06 -6.31
C ALA A 1103 -22.11 -47.45 -5.64
N ASN A 1104 -21.30 -46.44 -5.35
CA ASN A 1104 -20.09 -46.53 -4.54
C ASN A 1104 -20.26 -45.61 -3.33
N ILE A 1105 -20.27 -46.18 -2.12
CA ILE A 1105 -20.71 -45.46 -0.89
C ILE A 1105 -19.83 -45.89 0.28
N ASP A 1106 -19.55 -44.95 1.20
CA ASP A 1106 -18.83 -45.21 2.45
C ASP A 1106 -19.30 -44.27 3.57
N ASN A 1107 -18.71 -44.42 4.76
CA ASN A 1107 -18.86 -43.56 5.93
C ASN A 1107 -20.34 -43.45 6.39
N LEU A 1108 -21.07 -44.57 6.37
CA LEU A 1108 -22.48 -44.61 6.75
C LEU A 1108 -22.64 -44.52 8.27
N GLU A 1109 -23.36 -43.50 8.71
CA GLU A 1109 -23.56 -43.23 10.14
C GLU A 1109 -25.04 -43.03 10.49
N ILE A 1110 -25.45 -43.62 11.62
CA ILE A 1110 -26.65 -43.20 12.36
C ILE A 1110 -26.20 -42.76 13.75
N ILE A 1111 -26.38 -41.47 14.07
CA ILE A 1111 -25.92 -40.90 15.35
C ILE A 1111 -27.07 -40.25 16.12
N GLU A 1112 -27.02 -40.36 17.45
CA GLU A 1112 -27.91 -39.63 18.35
C GLU A 1112 -27.59 -38.13 18.33
N VAL A 1113 -28.61 -37.28 18.31
CA VAL A 1113 -28.43 -35.82 18.35
C VAL A 1113 -28.96 -35.21 19.64
N GLN A 1114 -30.28 -35.22 19.82
CA GLN A 1114 -30.92 -34.53 20.93
C GLN A 1114 -32.34 -35.05 21.19
N PRO A 1115 -32.85 -34.91 22.43
CA PRO A 1115 -34.26 -35.16 22.74
C PRO A 1115 -35.20 -34.24 21.93
N LEU A 1116 -36.38 -34.76 21.58
CA LEU A 1116 -37.40 -34.04 20.83
C LEU A 1116 -38.20 -33.12 21.76
N THR A 1117 -38.44 -31.90 21.29
CA THR A 1117 -39.26 -30.89 21.97
C THR A 1117 -40.23 -30.22 20.99
N GLY A 1118 -41.25 -29.54 21.52
CA GLY A 1118 -42.18 -28.72 20.74
C GLY A 1118 -42.89 -29.48 19.61
N GLU A 1119 -42.86 -28.90 18.42
CA GLU A 1119 -43.57 -29.41 17.24
C GLU A 1119 -43.04 -30.78 16.77
N ALA A 1120 -41.73 -31.02 16.85
CA ALA A 1120 -41.14 -32.30 16.46
C ALA A 1120 -41.65 -33.44 17.36
N LEU A 1121 -41.76 -33.19 18.68
CA LEU A 1121 -42.34 -34.14 19.63
C LEU A 1121 -43.82 -34.42 19.35
N ALA A 1122 -44.61 -33.39 19.03
CA ALA A 1122 -46.02 -33.57 18.67
C ALA A 1122 -46.19 -34.38 17.39
N ARG A 1123 -45.36 -34.12 16.37
CA ARG A 1123 -45.38 -34.85 15.08
C ARG A 1123 -45.02 -36.31 15.25
N VAL A 1124 -43.97 -36.65 16.02
CA VAL A 1124 -43.59 -38.04 16.23
C VAL A 1124 -44.66 -38.81 17.02
N LYS A 1125 -45.27 -38.19 18.04
CA LYS A 1125 -46.38 -38.82 18.80
C LYS A 1125 -47.59 -39.13 17.90
N LYS A 1126 -47.93 -38.21 16.99
CA LYS A 1126 -49.00 -38.43 16.01
C LYS A 1126 -48.67 -39.55 15.02
N ARG A 1127 -47.42 -39.61 14.52
CA ARG A 1127 -46.97 -40.71 13.63
C ARG A 1127 -46.98 -42.06 14.35
N GLU A 1128 -46.45 -42.12 15.56
CA GLU A 1128 -46.46 -43.33 16.40
C GLU A 1128 -47.89 -43.84 16.63
N GLN A 1129 -48.82 -42.94 16.99
CA GLN A 1129 -50.22 -43.32 17.21
C GLN A 1129 -50.90 -43.82 15.94
N LYS A 1130 -50.65 -43.17 14.80
CA LYS A 1130 -51.16 -43.62 13.49
C LYS A 1130 -50.62 -45.00 13.13
N TRP A 1131 -49.32 -45.21 13.29
CA TRP A 1131 -48.68 -46.50 13.03
C TRP A 1131 -49.26 -47.61 13.93
N LYS A 1132 -49.47 -47.34 15.23
CA LYS A 1132 -50.13 -48.28 16.16
C LYS A 1132 -51.53 -48.68 15.69
N GLN A 1133 -52.32 -47.73 15.18
CA GLN A 1133 -53.65 -48.01 14.61
C GLN A 1133 -53.57 -48.86 13.35
N GLU A 1134 -52.66 -48.54 12.42
CA GLU A 1134 -52.45 -49.30 11.19
C GLU A 1134 -51.99 -50.75 11.47
N MET A 1135 -51.12 -50.94 12.48
CA MET A 1135 -50.66 -52.28 12.87
C MET A 1135 -51.74 -53.09 13.59
N ALA A 1136 -52.55 -52.46 14.45
CA ALA A 1136 -53.71 -53.13 15.04
C ALA A 1136 -54.69 -53.62 13.96
N GLN A 1137 -54.89 -52.84 12.90
CA GLN A 1137 -55.75 -53.22 11.78
C GLN A 1137 -55.15 -54.33 10.90
N LYS A 1138 -53.82 -54.43 10.79
CA LYS A 1138 -53.13 -55.52 10.06
C LYS A 1138 -52.99 -56.82 10.87
N ARG A 1139 -53.06 -56.73 12.21
CA ARG A 1139 -53.00 -57.88 13.13
C ARG A 1139 -54.36 -58.54 13.36
N LEU A 1140 -55.45 -57.83 13.04
CA LEU A 1140 -56.81 -58.35 12.85
C LEU A 1140 -56.92 -58.99 11.47
#